data_AF-A0A928TGX8-F1
#
_entry.id   AF-A0A928TGX8-F1
#
_cell.length_a   1.000
_cell.length_b   1.000
_cell.length_c   1.000
_cell.angle_alpha   90.00
_cell.angle_beta   90.00
_cell.angle_gamma   90.00
#
_symmetry.space_group_name_H-M   'P 1'
#
loop_
_entity.id
_entity.type
_entity.pdbx_description
1 polymer ?
#
loop_
_entity_poly.entity_id
_entity_poly.type
_entity_poly.pdbx_seq_one_letter_code
_entity_poly.pdbx_strand_id
1 'polypeptide(L)'
;MLRLGCVAVLIAAAAGACSGGAKQAAAPTSTTPATATTQSPAPVTATPAPSSVPVVIDGREVRGLALGDATEFPPGAVFYLEGGCSFCDGPATALDRVYRDQAGVVHTDRLFERQLPRFTDSYGHTVTLEDHYITSVAVSEDGYTILIGVCNPGAYCGGVGEVQQGASVTFYLSYDGGVSWSDTGTLSGGAWALMAPDGRSGGLVRHVYRLPGRDWEWELLTWPSKARPPLADGFEPQTVQVIPFGRAPLLAGAGNRLEWLAGGSNPFLWPKLPAGAVLRSAQPGREGPLALVAWDQEPGGEPPPGSYLGVMQEREGTPATIFRFPPDVGFYGWFGGSAGELPVVTVSVPARVLGTGPGSGAILLPALIDLTAGVIRPITGPFADRAARSDRNRVLAVGRGPVVKVQGTGDCLHVRERMSRSAPSMGCYRDGVLLADEGQTQESEGITWVLVARPEGGLGWASSEFLEISGRDMTLRPLGHAPGTLTGNPAVDPVIAAIASGDRERINGVTRFSAVPCTTTQQGIGSPPPCPEGVPEGTPVDALPTSSCEGGYWPREHYEANHELGAWSADEIYAVVAVPRSSTPAPAYAVVFNFRTPGGTTWGHSLLVADGAITAIVGGCLSPPGGLVAYMGGPSPTFLLAPR
;
A
#
# COMPACT_ATOMS: atom_id res chain seq x y z
N MET A 1 18.76 8.69 -61.99
CA MET A 1 19.64 7.79 -62.77
C MET A 1 20.61 7.13 -61.81
N LEU A 2 20.72 5.81 -61.94
CA LEU A 2 21.48 4.85 -61.14
C LEU A 2 22.88 5.31 -60.73
N ARG A 3 23.31 4.93 -59.51
CA ARG A 3 24.40 3.94 -59.35
C ARG A 3 24.41 3.29 -57.97
N LEU A 4 24.21 1.97 -58.01
CA LEU A 4 24.45 0.95 -56.99
C LEU A 4 25.95 0.90 -56.63
N GLY A 5 26.24 0.56 -55.37
CA GLY A 5 27.55 0.08 -54.92
C GLY A 5 27.38 -0.88 -53.75
N CYS A 6 27.19 -2.17 -54.06
CA CYS A 6 27.26 -3.27 -53.09
C CYS A 6 28.69 -3.46 -52.61
N VAL A 7 28.89 -3.62 -51.30
CA VAL A 7 30.11 -4.23 -50.73
C VAL A 7 29.70 -5.57 -50.12
N ALA A 8 30.12 -6.64 -50.79
CA ALA A 8 30.08 -8.00 -50.27
C ALA A 8 31.38 -8.26 -49.50
N VAL A 9 31.28 -8.73 -48.26
CA VAL A 9 32.42 -9.22 -47.48
C VAL A 9 32.39 -10.75 -47.50
N LEU A 10 33.42 -11.34 -48.12
CA LEU A 10 33.76 -12.75 -48.02
C LEU A 10 34.34 -13.06 -46.63
N ILE A 11 33.83 -14.09 -45.97
CA ILE A 11 34.52 -14.74 -44.84
C ILE A 11 35.09 -16.06 -45.36
N ALA A 12 36.42 -16.12 -45.46
CA ALA A 12 37.17 -17.35 -45.72
C ALA A 12 37.47 -18.04 -44.38
N ALA A 13 37.10 -19.32 -44.28
CA ALA A 13 37.52 -20.21 -43.22
C ALA A 13 38.97 -20.63 -43.43
N ALA A 14 39.81 -20.46 -42.42
CA ALA A 14 41.14 -21.06 -42.35
C ALA A 14 41.30 -21.78 -41.01
N ALA A 15 41.28 -23.11 -41.07
CA ALA A 15 41.70 -23.98 -40.00
C ALA A 15 43.24 -23.93 -39.88
N GLY A 16 43.74 -23.65 -38.67
CA GLY A 16 45.15 -23.67 -38.35
C GLY A 16 45.36 -24.33 -36.99
N ALA A 17 45.74 -25.60 -37.00
CA ALA A 17 46.23 -26.33 -35.85
C ALA A 17 47.71 -26.00 -35.59
N CYS A 18 48.08 -25.77 -34.33
CA CYS A 18 49.43 -25.92 -33.75
C CYS A 18 49.27 -26.07 -32.22
N SER A 19 49.55 -27.27 -31.69
CA SER A 19 50.69 -27.58 -30.80
C SER A 19 50.70 -26.75 -29.51
N GLY A 20 50.46 -27.32 -28.32
CA GLY A 20 51.28 -28.36 -27.71
C GLY A 20 52.15 -27.72 -26.62
N GLY A 21 51.58 -27.47 -25.43
CA GLY A 21 52.28 -26.92 -24.28
C GLY A 21 51.83 -27.61 -22.99
N ALA A 22 52.61 -28.60 -22.54
CA ALA A 22 52.36 -29.33 -21.31
C ALA A 22 52.56 -28.42 -20.09
N LYS A 23 51.53 -28.27 -19.25
CA LYS A 23 51.67 -27.69 -17.91
C LYS A 23 52.28 -28.74 -16.98
N GLN A 24 53.48 -28.44 -16.48
CA GLN A 24 54.14 -29.15 -15.40
C GLN A 24 53.24 -29.16 -14.15
N ALA A 25 52.91 -30.36 -13.68
CA ALA A 25 52.26 -30.56 -12.39
C ALA A 25 53.27 -30.22 -11.28
N ALA A 26 52.93 -29.26 -10.42
CA ALA A 26 53.65 -29.01 -9.19
C ALA A 26 53.44 -30.19 -8.23
N ALA A 27 54.53 -30.64 -7.60
CA ALA A 27 54.54 -31.74 -6.65
C ALA A 27 53.70 -31.41 -5.40
N PRO A 28 53.04 -32.42 -4.79
CA PRO A 28 52.30 -32.22 -3.55
C PRO A 28 53.28 -32.00 -2.38
N THR A 29 53.18 -30.84 -1.74
CA THR A 29 53.87 -30.55 -0.48
C THR A 29 53.21 -31.37 0.63
N SER A 30 53.95 -32.32 1.21
CA SER A 30 53.53 -33.06 2.39
C SER A 30 53.51 -32.13 3.61
N THR A 31 52.33 -31.72 4.05
CA THR A 31 52.14 -31.05 5.33
C THR A 31 51.95 -32.08 6.44
N THR A 32 52.92 -32.10 7.36
CA THR A 32 52.86 -32.79 8.65
C THR A 32 51.64 -32.31 9.46
N PRO A 33 50.87 -33.21 10.10
CA PRO A 33 49.74 -32.79 10.95
C PRO A 33 50.27 -32.05 12.18
N ALA A 34 49.94 -30.77 12.33
CA ALA A 34 50.12 -30.06 13.57
C ALA A 34 49.07 -30.57 14.58
N THR A 35 49.55 -31.06 15.72
CA THR A 35 48.75 -31.51 16.86
C THR A 35 47.79 -30.39 17.29
N ALA A 36 46.48 -30.65 17.17
CA ALA A 36 45.46 -29.72 17.60
C ALA A 36 45.45 -29.62 19.13
N THR A 37 46.01 -28.54 19.67
CA THR A 37 45.85 -28.17 21.08
C THR A 37 44.39 -27.73 21.29
N THR A 38 43.64 -28.50 22.08
CA THR A 38 42.29 -28.16 22.53
C THR A 38 42.37 -26.93 23.44
N GLN A 39 42.16 -25.74 22.90
CA GLN A 39 41.98 -24.54 23.71
C GLN A 39 40.57 -24.57 24.33
N SER A 40 40.52 -24.56 25.66
CA SER A 40 39.30 -24.38 26.43
C SER A 40 38.67 -23.03 26.05
N PRO A 41 37.37 -22.96 25.71
CA PRO A 41 36.73 -21.70 25.34
C PRO A 41 36.85 -20.70 26.50
N ALA A 42 37.31 -19.49 26.18
CA ALA A 42 37.35 -18.39 27.13
C ALA A 42 35.93 -18.14 27.68
N PRO A 43 35.78 -17.84 28.98
CA PRO A 43 34.48 -17.55 29.57
C PRO A 43 33.83 -16.39 28.81
N VAL A 44 32.67 -16.65 28.23
CA VAL A 44 31.84 -15.63 27.58
C VAL A 44 31.45 -14.63 28.66
N THR A 45 32.04 -13.44 28.62
CA THR A 45 31.65 -12.32 29.49
C THR A 45 30.15 -12.10 29.32
N ALA A 46 29.39 -12.31 30.40
CA ALA A 46 27.94 -12.17 30.38
C ALA A 46 27.55 -10.79 29.81
N THR A 47 26.70 -10.79 28.78
CA THR A 47 26.10 -9.57 28.24
C THR A 47 25.42 -8.82 29.40
N PRO A 48 25.75 -7.54 29.64
CA PRO A 48 25.14 -6.78 30.73
C PRO A 48 23.61 -6.84 30.61
N ALA A 49 22.94 -7.14 31.72
CA ALA A 49 21.49 -7.19 31.77
C ALA A 49 20.92 -5.85 31.24
N PRO A 50 19.86 -5.87 30.41
CA PRO A 50 19.28 -4.65 29.87
C PRO A 50 18.92 -3.71 31.02
N SER A 51 19.39 -2.47 30.94
CA SER A 51 19.06 -1.42 31.91
C SER A 51 17.54 -1.31 32.02
N SER A 52 17.01 -1.48 33.22
CA SER A 52 15.57 -1.45 33.50
C SER A 52 15.00 -0.03 33.57
N VAL A 53 15.80 0.99 33.29
CA VAL A 53 15.35 2.40 33.29
C VAL A 53 14.64 2.66 31.96
N PRO A 54 13.33 3.01 31.99
CA PRO A 54 12.60 3.37 30.78
C PRO A 54 13.30 4.55 30.09
N VAL A 55 13.51 4.43 28.77
CA VAL A 55 13.99 5.56 27.97
C VAL A 55 12.81 6.52 27.79
N VAL A 56 13.05 7.81 28.04
CA VAL A 56 12.03 8.87 27.91
C VAL A 56 12.55 9.92 26.93
N ILE A 57 11.70 10.32 25.99
CA ILE A 57 11.97 11.39 25.03
C ILE A 57 10.89 12.45 25.20
N ASP A 58 11.27 13.67 25.59
CA ASP A 58 10.33 14.78 25.80
C ASP A 58 9.12 14.40 26.70
N GLY A 59 9.39 13.65 27.77
CA GLY A 59 8.35 13.17 28.70
C GLY A 59 7.48 12.02 28.17
N ARG A 60 7.75 11.49 26.98
CA ARG A 60 7.10 10.30 26.42
C ARG A 60 7.96 9.06 26.66
N GLU A 61 7.37 8.04 27.25
CA GLU A 61 8.02 6.74 27.40
C GLU A 61 8.24 6.10 26.03
N VAL A 62 9.46 5.63 25.79
CA VAL A 62 9.83 4.89 24.59
C VAL A 62 9.54 3.41 24.81
N ARG A 63 8.68 2.85 23.96
CA ARG A 63 8.34 1.43 23.96
C ARG A 63 9.36 0.65 23.13
N GLY A 64 9.83 -0.49 23.61
CA GLY A 64 10.63 -1.39 22.79
C GLY A 64 9.73 -2.09 21.76
N LEU A 65 10.17 -2.14 20.50
CA LEU A 65 9.66 -3.12 19.55
C LEU A 65 10.37 -4.45 19.78
N ALA A 66 9.64 -5.55 19.67
CA ALA A 66 10.21 -6.89 19.65
C ALA A 66 10.25 -7.42 18.22
N LEU A 67 11.30 -8.17 17.88
CA LEU A 67 11.30 -9.01 16.68
C LEU A 67 10.40 -10.22 16.96
N GLY A 68 9.25 -10.27 16.29
CA GLY A 68 8.31 -11.39 16.39
C GLY A 68 8.62 -12.50 15.39
N ASP A 69 7.75 -13.50 15.38
CA ASP A 69 7.82 -14.59 14.41
C ASP A 69 7.64 -14.08 12.98
N ALA A 70 8.29 -14.78 12.04
CA ALA A 70 8.09 -14.54 10.63
C ALA A 70 6.62 -14.76 10.24
N THR A 71 6.14 -13.96 9.30
CA THR A 71 4.78 -14.03 8.77
C THR A 71 4.78 -14.27 7.27
N GLU A 72 3.65 -14.74 6.75
CA GLU A 72 3.44 -14.83 5.31
C GLU A 72 3.20 -13.47 4.67
N PHE A 73 3.31 -13.43 3.34
CA PHE A 73 2.92 -12.27 2.53
C PHE A 73 1.46 -11.91 2.80
N PRO A 74 1.15 -10.66 3.20
CA PRO A 74 -0.20 -10.30 3.62
C PRO A 74 -1.20 -10.43 2.46
N PRO A 75 -2.45 -10.89 2.72
CA PRO A 75 -3.50 -10.86 1.72
C PRO A 75 -3.83 -9.41 1.36
N GLY A 76 -4.31 -9.19 0.13
CA GLY A 76 -4.75 -7.87 -0.32
C GLY A 76 -3.63 -6.82 -0.44
N ALA A 77 -2.38 -7.26 -0.65
CA ALA A 77 -1.26 -6.36 -0.87
C ALA A 77 -0.53 -6.64 -2.19
N VAL A 78 0.01 -5.59 -2.80
CA VAL A 78 0.91 -5.67 -3.96
C VAL A 78 2.20 -4.92 -3.60
N PHE A 79 3.32 -5.61 -3.46
CA PHE A 79 4.60 -4.99 -3.13
C PHE A 79 5.37 -4.69 -4.41
N TYR A 80 5.91 -3.48 -4.51
CA TYR A 80 6.87 -3.09 -5.54
C TYR A 80 8.24 -3.02 -4.91
N LEU A 81 9.20 -3.76 -5.46
CA LEU A 81 10.48 -4.03 -4.82
C LEU A 81 11.63 -3.65 -5.74
N GLU A 82 12.61 -2.97 -5.15
CA GLU A 82 13.91 -2.77 -5.79
C GLU A 82 14.68 -4.09 -5.75
N GLY A 83 15.08 -4.59 -6.92
CA GLY A 83 16.00 -5.72 -7.06
C GLY A 83 17.43 -5.24 -7.35
N GLY A 84 18.42 -6.03 -6.92
CA GLY A 84 19.85 -5.70 -7.03
C GLY A 84 20.65 -6.30 -5.86
N CYS A 85 21.98 -6.12 -5.82
CA CYS A 85 22.77 -6.68 -4.71
C CYS A 85 22.64 -5.82 -3.43
N SER A 86 22.19 -6.42 -2.32
CA SER A 86 22.04 -5.74 -1.03
C SER A 86 23.36 -5.32 -0.38
N PHE A 87 24.45 -6.08 -0.58
CA PHE A 87 25.73 -5.89 0.15
C PHE A 87 26.92 -5.49 -0.73
N CYS A 88 26.70 -5.26 -2.02
CA CYS A 88 27.75 -4.90 -2.96
C CYS A 88 27.92 -3.38 -3.12
N ASP A 89 27.20 -2.57 -2.34
CA ASP A 89 27.01 -1.13 -2.57
C ASP A 89 26.61 -0.77 -4.02
N GLY A 90 26.05 -1.75 -4.74
CA GLY A 90 25.64 -1.60 -6.13
C GLY A 90 24.36 -0.77 -6.26
N PRO A 91 24.06 -0.23 -7.44
CA PRO A 91 22.75 0.37 -7.67
C PRO A 91 21.65 -0.69 -7.87
N ALA A 92 20.40 -0.24 -7.90
CA ALA A 92 19.26 -1.06 -8.30
C ALA A 92 19.40 -1.51 -9.76
N THR A 93 19.02 -2.75 -10.06
CA THR A 93 19.09 -3.32 -11.42
C THR A 93 17.75 -3.82 -11.93
N ALA A 94 16.77 -3.97 -11.04
CA ALA A 94 15.44 -4.45 -11.40
C ALA A 94 14.34 -3.80 -10.55
N LEU A 95 13.13 -3.83 -11.10
CA LEU A 95 11.89 -3.59 -10.38
C LEU A 95 11.03 -4.85 -10.46
N ASP A 96 10.67 -5.38 -9.30
CA ASP A 96 9.79 -6.53 -9.15
C ASP A 96 8.44 -6.11 -8.54
N ARG A 97 7.38 -6.84 -8.89
CA ARG A 97 6.05 -6.72 -8.30
C ARG A 97 5.64 -8.07 -7.72
N VAL A 98 5.36 -8.09 -6.41
CA VAL A 98 4.92 -9.29 -5.69
C VAL A 98 3.49 -9.09 -5.23
N TYR A 99 2.62 -10.05 -5.52
CA TYR A 99 1.21 -9.97 -5.13
C TYR A 99 0.68 -11.38 -4.85
N ARG A 100 -0.42 -11.44 -4.12
CA ARG A 100 -1.15 -12.68 -3.88
C ARG A 100 -2.41 -12.69 -4.75
N ASP A 101 -2.59 -13.74 -5.53
CA ASP A 101 -3.81 -13.92 -6.32
C ASP A 101 -4.98 -14.41 -5.45
N GLN A 102 -6.14 -14.62 -6.08
CA GLN A 102 -7.34 -15.09 -5.40
C GLN A 102 -7.26 -16.54 -4.91
N ALA A 103 -6.37 -17.36 -5.47
CA ALA A 103 -6.08 -18.71 -4.96
C ALA A 103 -5.16 -18.69 -3.73
N GLY A 104 -4.68 -17.50 -3.33
CA GLY A 104 -3.70 -17.36 -2.28
C GLY A 104 -2.28 -17.65 -2.73
N VAL A 105 -2.02 -17.84 -4.02
CA VAL A 105 -0.68 -18.06 -4.56
C VAL A 105 0.04 -16.72 -4.65
N VAL A 106 1.27 -16.67 -4.17
CA VAL A 106 2.11 -15.47 -4.26
C VAL A 106 2.91 -15.51 -5.55
N HIS A 107 2.74 -14.47 -6.36
CA HIS A 107 3.40 -14.27 -7.64
C HIS A 107 4.51 -13.24 -7.54
N THR A 108 5.51 -13.34 -8.39
CA THR A 108 6.54 -12.31 -8.58
C THR A 108 6.70 -12.03 -10.07
N ASP A 109 6.30 -10.82 -10.48
CA ASP A 109 6.48 -10.34 -11.85
C ASP A 109 7.71 -9.43 -11.91
N ARG A 110 8.63 -9.71 -12.85
CA ARG A 110 9.71 -8.80 -13.19
C ARG A 110 9.18 -7.71 -14.12
N LEU A 111 8.92 -6.51 -13.59
CA LEU A 111 8.34 -5.40 -14.34
C LEU A 111 9.34 -4.64 -15.19
N PHE A 112 10.55 -4.50 -14.65
CA PHE A 112 11.64 -3.82 -15.33
C PHE A 112 12.94 -4.54 -14.99
N GLU A 113 13.63 -5.01 -16.02
CA GLU A 113 15.00 -5.51 -15.91
C GLU A 113 15.76 -4.98 -17.11
N ARG A 114 16.80 -4.20 -16.86
CA ARG A 114 17.71 -3.84 -17.93
C ARG A 114 18.78 -4.93 -18.00
N GLN A 115 18.83 -5.65 -19.12
CA GLN A 115 19.87 -6.66 -19.32
C GLN A 115 21.25 -5.99 -19.29
N LEU A 116 22.02 -6.29 -18.24
CA LEU A 116 23.41 -5.84 -18.13
C LEU A 116 24.31 -6.76 -18.97
N PRO A 117 25.13 -6.25 -19.91
CA PRO A 117 26.19 -7.04 -20.52
C PRO A 117 27.28 -7.40 -19.47
N ARG A 118 27.85 -8.60 -19.58
CA ARG A 118 28.82 -9.19 -18.62
C ARG A 118 30.27 -8.85 -18.98
N PHE A 119 31.10 -8.47 -18.00
CA PHE A 119 32.57 -8.35 -18.13
C PHE A 119 33.29 -8.94 -16.92
N THR A 120 34.60 -9.12 -16.96
CA THR A 120 35.41 -9.71 -15.87
C THR A 120 36.31 -8.66 -15.23
N ASP A 121 36.19 -8.47 -13.91
CA ASP A 121 36.99 -7.56 -13.09
C ASP A 121 38.46 -8.00 -12.98
N SER A 122 39.28 -7.15 -12.36
CA SER A 122 40.71 -7.36 -12.14
C SER A 122 41.04 -8.52 -11.18
N TYR A 123 40.06 -9.08 -10.48
CA TYR A 123 40.19 -10.27 -9.63
C TYR A 123 39.76 -11.55 -10.36
N GLY A 124 39.34 -11.46 -11.62
CA GLY A 124 38.86 -12.60 -12.39
C GLY A 124 37.39 -12.93 -12.16
N HIS A 125 36.63 -12.09 -11.44
CA HIS A 125 35.19 -12.25 -11.29
C HIS A 125 34.49 -11.62 -12.48
N THR A 126 33.53 -12.33 -13.08
CA THR A 126 32.63 -11.68 -14.03
C THR A 126 31.72 -10.70 -13.30
N VAL A 127 32.06 -9.40 -13.30
CA VAL A 127 31.25 -8.31 -12.76
C VAL A 127 30.48 -7.64 -13.90
N THR A 128 29.15 -7.77 -13.86
CA THR A 128 28.22 -6.89 -14.57
C THR A 128 28.11 -5.58 -13.78
N LEU A 129 28.69 -4.48 -14.26
CA LEU A 129 28.39 -3.07 -13.93
C LEU A 129 29.27 -2.23 -14.89
N GLU A 130 28.84 -1.16 -15.57
CA GLU A 130 28.50 0.13 -14.94
C GLU A 130 27.70 1.11 -15.82
N ASP A 131 27.29 0.78 -17.05
CA ASP A 131 26.74 1.84 -17.90
C ASP A 131 25.24 2.09 -17.75
N HIS A 132 24.48 1.15 -17.18
CA HIS A 132 23.07 1.41 -16.91
C HIS A 132 22.61 0.78 -15.61
N TYR A 133 22.03 1.60 -14.75
CA TYR A 133 21.39 1.12 -13.54
C TYR A 133 20.22 2.00 -13.20
N ILE A 134 19.29 1.46 -12.42
CA ILE A 134 18.15 2.23 -11.95
C ILE A 134 18.67 3.19 -10.87
N THR A 135 18.63 4.49 -11.12
CA THR A 135 18.98 5.50 -10.11
C THR A 135 17.90 5.57 -9.04
N SER A 136 16.65 5.31 -9.42
CA SER A 136 15.46 5.54 -8.59
C SER A 136 14.21 4.97 -9.24
N VAL A 137 13.23 4.65 -8.40
CA VAL A 137 11.89 4.26 -8.80
C VAL A 137 10.90 4.98 -7.91
N ALA A 138 9.84 5.51 -8.52
CA ALA A 138 8.66 5.98 -7.80
C ALA A 138 7.42 5.26 -8.36
N VAL A 139 6.56 4.80 -7.45
CA VAL A 139 5.32 4.07 -7.78
C VAL A 139 4.16 4.81 -7.10
N SER A 140 3.07 5.02 -7.82
CA SER A 140 1.85 5.63 -7.30
C SER A 140 1.17 4.74 -6.26
N GLU A 141 0.25 5.31 -5.50
CA GLU A 141 -0.42 4.60 -4.41
C GLU A 141 -1.28 3.44 -4.92
N ASP A 142 -1.91 3.65 -6.06
CA ASP A 142 -2.68 2.65 -6.80
C ASP A 142 -1.81 1.63 -7.54
N GLY A 143 -0.49 1.85 -7.60
CA GLY A 143 0.48 0.96 -8.24
C GLY A 143 0.48 1.02 -9.78
N TYR A 144 -0.28 1.93 -10.40
CA TYR A 144 -0.43 1.98 -11.86
C TYR A 144 0.58 2.90 -12.54
N THR A 145 0.84 4.06 -11.97
CA THR A 145 1.84 4.99 -12.48
C THR A 145 3.20 4.62 -11.88
N ILE A 146 4.17 4.30 -12.72
CA ILE A 146 5.53 4.00 -12.29
C ILE A 146 6.52 4.84 -13.08
N LEU A 147 7.36 5.60 -12.38
CA LEU A 147 8.44 6.39 -12.96
C LEU A 147 9.79 5.79 -12.54
N ILE A 148 10.59 5.38 -13.52
CA ILE A 148 11.93 4.81 -13.32
C ILE A 148 12.97 5.76 -13.92
N GLY A 149 13.95 6.19 -13.11
CA GLY A 149 15.15 6.84 -13.61
C GLY A 149 16.25 5.82 -13.87
N VAL A 150 16.85 5.82 -15.06
CA VAL A 150 17.93 4.90 -15.43
C VAL A 150 19.15 5.70 -15.85
N CYS A 151 20.28 5.48 -15.18
CA CYS A 151 21.56 6.04 -15.56
C CYS A 151 21.97 5.53 -16.95
N ASN A 152 22.49 6.43 -17.78
CA ASN A 152 23.01 6.13 -19.10
C ASN A 152 24.52 5.88 -19.06
N PRO A 153 25.09 5.28 -20.12
CA PRO A 153 26.49 4.90 -20.17
C PRO A 153 27.42 6.09 -20.03
N GLY A 154 28.65 5.79 -19.60
CA GLY A 154 29.79 6.67 -19.78
C GLY A 154 30.08 7.62 -18.62
N ALA A 155 29.19 7.73 -17.62
CA ALA A 155 29.47 8.47 -16.39
C ALA A 155 28.52 8.07 -15.26
N TYR A 156 29.05 8.01 -14.03
CA TYR A 156 28.28 7.64 -12.85
C TYR A 156 27.25 8.71 -12.45
N CYS A 157 25.96 8.35 -12.44
CA CYS A 157 24.84 9.23 -12.10
C CYS A 157 24.59 9.44 -10.60
N GLY A 158 25.47 8.94 -9.72
CA GLY A 158 25.32 9.01 -8.26
C GLY A 158 24.68 7.77 -7.63
N GLY A 159 24.30 7.89 -6.36
CA GLY A 159 23.64 6.83 -5.58
C GLY A 159 24.36 6.56 -4.26
N VAL A 160 25.66 6.25 -4.35
CA VAL A 160 26.57 6.06 -3.19
C VAL A 160 27.75 7.05 -3.25
N GLY A 161 28.06 7.58 -4.44
CA GLY A 161 29.11 8.58 -4.65
C GLY A 161 28.62 9.86 -5.36
N GLU A 162 29.58 10.73 -5.68
CA GLU A 162 29.34 11.97 -6.40
C GLU A 162 28.96 11.73 -7.87
N VAL A 163 28.02 12.53 -8.39
CA VAL A 163 27.68 12.53 -9.81
C VAL A 163 28.90 12.91 -10.64
N GLN A 164 29.21 12.15 -11.68
CA GLN A 164 30.32 12.44 -12.58
C GLN A 164 29.92 13.41 -13.70
N GLN A 165 30.90 14.16 -14.21
CA GLN A 165 30.69 14.99 -15.39
C GLN A 165 30.33 14.11 -16.59
N GLY A 166 29.29 14.51 -17.33
CA GLY A 166 28.78 13.73 -18.47
C GLY A 166 27.74 12.68 -18.10
N ALA A 167 27.41 12.52 -16.80
CA ALA A 167 26.31 11.66 -16.38
C ALA A 167 25.01 12.08 -17.09
N SER A 168 24.10 11.13 -17.31
CA SER A 168 22.74 11.45 -17.74
C SER A 168 21.78 10.36 -17.31
N VAL A 169 20.53 10.74 -17.06
CA VAL A 169 19.48 9.82 -16.62
C VAL A 169 18.29 9.91 -17.57
N THR A 170 17.89 8.77 -18.11
CA THR A 170 16.66 8.62 -18.91
C THR A 170 15.53 8.15 -18.02
N PHE A 171 14.35 8.75 -18.17
CA PHE A 171 13.18 8.37 -17.41
C PHE A 171 12.19 7.56 -18.26
N TYR A 172 11.74 6.45 -17.68
CA TYR A 172 10.70 5.60 -18.23
C TYR A 172 9.45 5.70 -17.38
N LEU A 173 8.31 5.83 -18.05
CA LEU A 173 7.02 5.97 -17.40
C LEU A 173 6.08 4.85 -17.84
N SER A 174 5.42 4.23 -16.87
CA SER A 174 4.33 3.29 -17.06
C SER A 174 3.05 3.87 -16.45
N TYR A 175 1.90 3.56 -17.05
CA TYR A 175 0.56 3.89 -16.55
C TYR A 175 -0.33 2.65 -16.37
N ASP A 176 0.26 1.47 -16.51
CA ASP A 176 -0.42 0.17 -16.48
C ASP A 176 0.24 -0.80 -15.48
N GLY A 177 0.90 -0.24 -14.47
CA GLY A 177 1.54 -0.99 -13.38
C GLY A 177 2.82 -1.71 -13.79
N GLY A 178 3.56 -1.14 -14.75
CA GLY A 178 4.86 -1.62 -15.22
C GLY A 178 4.80 -2.66 -16.33
N VAL A 179 3.65 -2.84 -16.97
CA VAL A 179 3.46 -3.78 -18.09
C VAL A 179 4.00 -3.20 -19.39
N SER A 180 3.78 -1.90 -19.59
CA SER A 180 4.37 -1.16 -20.68
C SER A 180 5.03 0.14 -20.23
N TRP A 181 6.04 0.54 -21.00
CA TRP A 181 6.94 1.63 -20.65
C TRP A 181 7.10 2.57 -21.83
N SER A 182 7.13 3.86 -21.53
CA SER A 182 7.46 4.93 -22.49
C SER A 182 8.73 5.63 -22.03
N ASP A 183 9.71 5.80 -22.93
CA ASP A 183 10.78 6.78 -22.72
C ASP A 183 10.18 8.18 -22.79
N THR A 184 10.40 8.95 -21.74
CA THR A 184 9.81 10.28 -21.56
C THR A 184 10.86 11.39 -21.56
N GLY A 185 12.13 11.05 -21.82
CA GLY A 185 13.23 11.98 -22.01
C GLY A 185 14.41 11.73 -21.09
N THR A 186 15.47 12.50 -21.33
CA THR A 186 16.75 12.42 -20.61
C THR A 186 17.10 13.76 -19.96
N LEU A 187 17.79 13.69 -18.81
CA LEU A 187 18.42 14.83 -18.13
C LEU A 187 19.94 14.61 -18.05
N SER A 188 20.71 15.67 -18.24
CA SER A 188 22.16 15.68 -18.02
C SER A 188 22.48 15.82 -16.54
N GLY A 189 23.49 15.12 -16.03
CA GLY A 189 23.80 15.03 -14.61
C GLY A 189 23.13 13.82 -13.95
N GLY A 190 22.98 13.89 -12.63
CA GLY A 190 22.27 12.88 -11.84
C GLY A 190 20.80 13.25 -11.72
N ALA A 191 19.91 12.26 -11.74
CA ALA A 191 18.51 12.51 -11.48
C ALA A 191 17.83 11.32 -10.82
N TRP A 192 16.84 11.61 -9.97
CA TRP A 192 16.09 10.62 -9.20
C TRP A 192 14.58 10.90 -9.29
N ALA A 193 13.80 9.88 -9.63
CA ALA A 193 12.36 9.82 -9.47
C ALA A 193 12.03 9.86 -7.98
N LEU A 194 11.18 10.81 -7.61
CA LEU A 194 10.81 11.10 -6.23
C LEU A 194 9.40 10.64 -5.91
N MET A 195 8.51 10.80 -6.89
CA MET A 195 7.09 10.52 -6.76
C MET A 195 6.50 10.27 -8.14
N ALA A 196 5.56 9.33 -8.18
CA ALA A 196 4.65 9.10 -9.27
C ALA A 196 3.23 9.34 -8.70
N PRO A 197 2.54 10.41 -9.11
CA PRO A 197 1.18 10.66 -8.64
C PRO A 197 0.22 9.60 -9.20
N ASP A 198 -0.89 9.40 -8.49
CA ASP A 198 -2.03 8.68 -9.03
C ASP A 198 -2.51 9.37 -10.33
N GLY A 199 -2.96 8.56 -11.29
CA GLY A 199 -3.39 9.04 -12.59
C GLY A 199 -2.26 9.45 -13.54
N ARG A 200 -2.63 9.77 -14.78
CA ARG A 200 -1.70 9.87 -15.92
C ARG A 200 -0.96 11.21 -16.02
N SER A 201 -0.43 11.73 -14.91
CA SER A 201 0.13 13.10 -14.85
C SER A 201 1.66 13.16 -14.78
N GLY A 202 2.36 12.02 -14.85
CA GLY A 202 3.82 11.97 -14.91
C GLY A 202 4.47 11.72 -13.55
N GLY A 203 5.29 12.64 -13.04
CA GLY A 203 5.96 12.49 -11.75
C GLY A 203 6.76 13.71 -11.29
N LEU A 204 7.46 13.56 -10.17
CA LEU A 204 8.43 14.54 -9.68
C LEU A 204 9.83 13.93 -9.68
N VAL A 205 10.82 14.70 -10.13
CA VAL A 205 12.23 14.29 -10.15
C VAL A 205 13.12 15.31 -9.46
N ARG A 206 14.15 14.83 -8.76
CA ARG A 206 15.31 15.64 -8.34
C ARG A 206 16.35 15.58 -9.43
N HIS A 207 16.82 16.74 -9.87
CA HIS A 207 17.84 16.89 -10.88
C HIS A 207 19.09 17.52 -10.24
N VAL A 208 20.24 16.88 -10.34
CA VAL A 208 21.55 17.38 -9.87
C VAL A 208 22.42 17.59 -11.10
N TYR A 209 22.85 18.83 -11.30
CA TYR A 209 23.55 19.25 -12.51
C TYR A 209 24.72 20.18 -12.18
N ARG A 210 25.64 20.33 -13.12
CA ARG A 210 26.78 21.25 -12.98
C ARG A 210 26.87 22.15 -14.19
N LEU A 211 26.81 23.45 -13.96
CA LEU A 211 27.06 24.45 -15.00
C LEU A 211 28.57 24.70 -15.15
N PRO A 212 29.06 25.05 -16.35
CA PRO A 212 30.47 25.36 -16.56
C PRO A 212 30.97 26.44 -15.59
N GLY A 213 32.04 26.12 -14.85
CA GLY A 213 32.63 27.05 -13.88
C GLY A 213 31.86 27.22 -12.56
N ARG A 214 30.83 26.39 -12.30
CA ARG A 214 30.09 26.37 -11.03
C ARG A 214 30.24 25.04 -10.31
N ASP A 215 29.87 25.05 -9.03
CA ASP A 215 29.69 23.84 -8.23
C ASP A 215 28.40 23.10 -8.65
N TRP A 216 28.20 21.92 -8.09
CA TRP A 216 26.98 21.14 -8.31
C TRP A 216 25.78 21.89 -7.74
N GLU A 217 24.78 22.09 -8.59
CA GLU A 217 23.48 22.64 -8.24
C GLU A 217 22.44 21.52 -8.33
N TRP A 218 21.26 21.76 -7.76
CA TRP A 218 20.16 20.83 -7.88
C TRP A 218 18.82 21.57 -7.95
N GLU A 219 17.82 20.95 -8.58
CA GLU A 219 16.46 21.46 -8.67
C GLU A 219 15.41 20.34 -8.63
N LEU A 220 14.14 20.72 -8.40
CA LEU A 220 12.98 19.84 -8.55
C LEU A 220 12.28 20.14 -9.87
N LEU A 221 11.89 19.08 -10.57
CA LEU A 221 11.16 19.19 -11.82
C LEU A 221 9.95 18.26 -11.78
N THR A 222 8.81 18.79 -12.21
CA THR A 222 7.69 17.96 -12.69
C THR A 222 8.13 17.29 -13.98
N TRP A 223 7.71 16.05 -14.18
CA TRP A 223 8.10 15.20 -15.28
C TRP A 223 6.86 14.68 -15.99
N PRO A 224 6.79 14.63 -17.33
CA PRO A 224 7.83 14.95 -18.32
C PRO A 224 7.92 16.43 -18.72
N SER A 225 7.10 17.31 -18.13
CA SER A 225 7.04 18.74 -18.49
C SER A 225 8.34 19.50 -18.21
N LYS A 226 9.20 19.00 -17.31
CA LYS A 226 10.43 19.65 -16.84
C LYS A 226 10.17 21.04 -16.25
N ALA A 227 8.97 21.28 -15.72
CA ALA A 227 8.62 22.54 -15.07
C ALA A 227 8.92 22.47 -13.57
N ARG A 228 9.39 23.56 -12.96
CA ARG A 228 9.57 23.62 -11.51
C ARG A 228 8.21 23.56 -10.81
N PRO A 229 8.00 22.66 -9.83
CA PRO A 229 6.76 22.65 -9.07
C PRO A 229 6.64 23.95 -8.26
N PRO A 230 5.42 24.44 -7.99
CA PRO A 230 5.24 25.51 -7.02
C PRO A 230 5.70 25.02 -5.64
N LEU A 231 6.61 25.76 -5.01
CA LEU A 231 7.00 25.57 -3.61
C LEU A 231 6.28 26.60 -2.75
N ALA A 232 6.05 26.29 -1.47
CA ALA A 232 5.54 27.29 -0.54
C ALA A 232 6.52 28.46 -0.42
N ASP A 233 6.00 29.67 -0.27
CA ASP A 233 6.82 30.88 -0.13
C ASP A 233 7.78 30.73 1.07
N GLY A 234 9.08 30.97 0.83
CA GLY A 234 10.13 30.89 1.84
C GLY A 234 10.61 29.47 2.16
N PHE A 235 10.12 28.44 1.47
CA PHE A 235 10.65 27.09 1.60
C PHE A 235 11.93 26.93 0.77
N GLU A 236 13.08 26.96 1.45
CA GLU A 236 14.36 26.55 0.86
C GLU A 236 14.68 25.10 1.28
N PRO A 237 14.57 24.13 0.37
CA PRO A 237 14.99 22.77 0.65
C PRO A 237 16.50 22.73 0.93
N GLN A 238 16.88 22.38 2.17
CA GLN A 238 18.29 22.33 2.59
C GLN A 238 18.93 20.98 2.22
N THR A 239 18.16 19.91 2.37
CA THR A 239 18.55 18.55 2.01
C THR A 239 17.31 17.83 1.52
N VAL A 240 17.30 17.42 0.26
CA VAL A 240 16.19 16.66 -0.28
C VAL A 240 16.32 15.21 0.17
N GLN A 241 16.04 14.95 1.43
CA GLN A 241 15.65 13.61 1.84
C GLN A 241 14.23 13.42 1.35
N VAL A 242 14.11 13.09 0.06
CA VAL A 242 12.82 12.73 -0.51
C VAL A 242 12.48 11.41 0.08
N ILE A 243 11.51 11.44 0.96
CA ILE A 243 10.84 10.25 1.38
C ILE A 243 9.79 10.02 0.26
N PRO A 244 9.90 8.97 -0.55
CA PRO A 244 8.88 8.68 -1.56
C PRO A 244 7.60 8.26 -0.83
N PHE A 245 6.50 8.93 -1.14
CA PHE A 245 5.16 8.60 -0.64
C PHE A 245 4.20 8.56 -1.80
N GLY A 246 3.14 7.76 -1.67
CA GLY A 246 2.02 7.68 -2.61
C GLY A 246 1.67 9.02 -3.29
N ARG A 247 0.85 9.87 -2.65
CA ARG A 247 0.28 11.06 -3.32
C ARG A 247 1.12 12.34 -3.29
N ALA A 248 2.13 12.46 -2.43
CA ALA A 248 2.92 13.70 -2.28
C ALA A 248 4.31 13.43 -1.67
N PRO A 249 5.43 13.85 -2.30
CA PRO A 249 6.74 13.80 -1.66
C PRO A 249 6.80 14.80 -0.50
N LEU A 250 7.47 14.42 0.58
CA LEU A 250 7.89 15.35 1.64
C LEU A 250 9.27 15.89 1.31
N LEU A 251 9.41 17.20 1.46
CA LEU A 251 10.70 17.87 1.49
C LEU A 251 11.09 18.19 2.92
N ALA A 252 12.26 17.74 3.36
CA ALA A 252 12.85 18.15 4.62
C ALA A 252 13.53 19.53 4.49
N GLY A 253 12.97 20.52 5.17
CA GLY A 253 13.57 21.83 5.40
C GLY A 253 14.42 21.87 6.68
N ALA A 254 14.88 23.07 7.03
CA ALA A 254 15.62 23.28 8.27
C ALA A 254 14.81 22.83 9.51
N GLY A 255 15.47 22.20 10.48
CA GLY A 255 14.85 21.82 11.76
C GLY A 255 13.83 20.67 11.66
N ASN A 256 14.01 19.74 10.71
CA ASN A 256 13.13 18.58 10.48
C ASN A 256 11.70 18.93 10.06
N ARG A 257 11.44 20.15 9.58
CA ARG A 257 10.13 20.51 9.01
C ARG A 257 9.95 19.80 7.67
N LEU A 258 8.87 19.06 7.52
CA LEU A 258 8.52 18.29 6.32
C LEU A 258 7.35 18.97 5.62
N GLU A 259 7.49 19.27 4.32
CA GLU A 259 6.43 19.88 3.52
C GLU A 259 5.99 19.00 2.36
N TRP A 260 4.66 18.84 2.20
CA TRP A 260 4.03 18.11 1.11
C TRP A 260 3.98 18.97 -0.15
N LEU A 261 4.52 18.44 -1.25
CA LEU A 261 4.59 19.18 -2.51
C LEU A 261 3.29 19.19 -3.33
N ALA A 262 2.34 18.31 -3.03
CA ALA A 262 1.12 18.18 -3.83
C ALA A 262 -0.15 18.25 -2.98
N GLY A 263 -0.98 19.26 -3.26
CA GLY A 263 -2.44 19.21 -3.09
C GLY A 263 -3.00 19.28 -1.66
N GLY A 264 -3.16 20.49 -1.12
CA GLY A 264 -4.03 20.72 0.04
C GLY A 264 -3.73 22.02 0.80
N SER A 265 -4.73 22.57 1.49
CA SER A 265 -4.65 23.85 2.22
C SER A 265 -3.81 23.83 3.50
N ASN A 266 -3.08 22.74 3.81
CA ASN A 266 -2.17 22.68 4.95
C ASN A 266 -1.15 21.51 4.84
N PRO A 267 0.00 21.72 4.18
CA PRO A 267 0.84 20.65 3.69
C PRO A 267 2.13 20.47 4.53
N PHE A 268 2.09 20.41 5.87
CA PHE A 268 3.34 20.16 6.62
C PHE A 268 3.20 19.22 7.80
N LEU A 269 4.34 18.64 8.18
CA LEU A 269 4.58 17.85 9.38
C LEU A 269 5.90 18.33 9.99
N TRP A 270 5.93 18.67 11.27
CA TRP A 270 7.11 19.20 11.96
C TRP A 270 7.37 18.41 13.24
N PRO A 271 7.95 17.19 13.12
CA PRO A 271 8.28 16.39 14.28
C PRO A 271 9.40 17.05 15.10
N LYS A 272 9.13 17.25 16.39
CA LYS A 272 10.15 17.61 17.37
C LYS A 272 10.91 16.35 17.75
N LEU A 273 12.05 16.12 17.10
CA LEU A 273 12.94 15.00 17.36
C LEU A 273 14.07 15.39 18.34
N PRO A 274 14.67 14.42 19.06
CA PRO A 274 15.81 14.68 19.94
C PRO A 274 17.00 15.30 19.22
N ALA A 275 17.91 15.92 19.99
CA ALA A 275 19.17 16.41 19.45
C ALA A 275 20.02 15.25 18.90
N GLY A 276 20.60 15.42 17.71
CA GLY A 276 21.35 14.35 17.03
C GLY A 276 20.48 13.28 16.37
N ALA A 277 19.15 13.48 16.31
CA ALA A 277 18.28 12.64 15.52
C ALA A 277 18.43 12.96 14.02
N VAL A 278 18.66 11.92 13.22
CA VAL A 278 18.67 11.97 11.77
C VAL A 278 17.38 11.35 11.28
N LEU A 279 16.45 12.18 10.81
CA LEU A 279 15.23 11.69 10.18
C LEU A 279 15.60 10.74 9.04
N ARG A 280 14.91 9.60 8.95
CA ARG A 280 15.11 8.60 7.91
C ARG A 280 13.92 8.51 6.98
N SER A 281 12.73 8.49 7.55
CA SER A 281 11.50 8.35 6.80
C SER A 281 10.32 8.95 7.56
N ALA A 282 9.25 9.18 6.84
CA ALA A 282 7.95 9.48 7.39
C ALA A 282 6.90 8.76 6.53
N GLN A 283 5.67 8.66 6.99
CA GLN A 283 4.53 8.12 6.22
C GLN A 283 3.25 8.80 6.71
N PRO A 284 2.42 9.43 5.88
CA PRO A 284 1.14 9.94 6.35
C PRO A 284 0.20 8.78 6.65
N GLY A 285 -0.65 8.92 7.66
CA GLY A 285 -1.74 7.96 7.84
C GLY A 285 -2.75 8.10 6.71
N ARG A 286 -3.19 6.97 6.14
CA ARG A 286 -4.30 6.94 5.19
C ARG A 286 -5.63 7.24 5.90
N GLU A 287 -5.89 6.53 6.99
CA GLU A 287 -7.11 6.58 7.78
C GLU A 287 -6.72 6.31 9.25
N GLY A 288 -6.26 7.33 9.97
CA GLY A 288 -5.68 7.16 11.31
C GLY A 288 -4.64 8.22 11.66
N PRO A 289 -3.62 7.91 12.51
CA PRO A 289 -2.65 8.90 12.98
C PRO A 289 -2.09 9.71 11.83
N LEU A 290 -1.88 11.01 12.04
CA LEU A 290 -1.49 11.94 10.98
C LEU A 290 -0.27 11.43 10.18
N ALA A 291 0.72 10.87 10.87
CA ALA A 291 1.89 10.27 10.23
C ALA A 291 2.65 9.29 11.13
N LEU A 292 3.50 8.47 10.55
CA LEU A 292 4.62 7.79 11.17
C LEU A 292 5.90 8.54 10.81
N VAL A 293 6.86 8.59 11.73
CA VAL A 293 8.19 9.18 11.50
C VAL A 293 9.25 8.22 12.02
N ALA A 294 10.24 7.89 11.20
CA ALA A 294 11.37 7.04 11.58
C ALA A 294 12.66 7.86 11.56
N TRP A 295 13.50 7.70 12.57
CA TRP A 295 14.79 8.38 12.67
C TRP A 295 15.84 7.48 13.29
N ASP A 296 17.11 7.76 12.99
CA ASP A 296 18.23 7.19 13.72
C ASP A 296 18.75 8.22 14.72
N GLN A 297 19.17 7.74 15.87
CA GLN A 297 19.84 8.54 16.89
C GLN A 297 21.36 8.28 16.83
N GLU A 298 22.13 9.35 16.63
CA GLU A 298 23.59 9.26 16.55
C GLU A 298 24.25 8.89 17.91
N PRO A 299 25.46 8.29 17.89
CA PRO A 299 26.29 8.09 19.07
C PRO A 299 26.46 9.34 19.93
N GLY A 300 26.32 9.19 21.25
CA GLY A 300 26.54 10.29 22.21
C GLY A 300 25.35 11.23 22.42
N GLY A 301 24.24 11.05 21.69
CA GLY A 301 22.98 11.73 21.98
C GLY A 301 22.18 11.09 23.12
N GLU A 302 21.22 11.86 23.65
CA GLU A 302 20.08 11.33 24.41
C GLU A 302 18.83 11.45 23.53
N PRO A 303 18.08 10.36 23.26
CA PRO A 303 18.12 9.02 23.85
C PRO A 303 19.32 8.17 23.36
N PRO A 304 19.53 6.94 23.88
CA PRO A 304 20.63 6.09 23.42
C PRO A 304 20.60 5.83 21.91
N PRO A 305 21.75 5.57 21.27
CA PRO A 305 21.81 5.35 19.83
C PRO A 305 20.93 4.18 19.36
N GLY A 306 20.39 4.30 18.15
CA GLY A 306 19.55 3.27 17.52
C GLY A 306 18.47 3.86 16.61
N SER A 307 17.68 2.98 15.99
CA SER A 307 16.54 3.37 15.17
C SER A 307 15.27 3.50 16.01
N TYR A 308 14.47 4.51 15.70
CA TYR A 308 13.24 4.85 16.40
C TYR A 308 12.10 5.05 15.41
N LEU A 309 10.87 4.84 15.89
CA LEU A 309 9.63 5.04 15.17
C LEU A 309 8.65 5.83 16.04
N GLY A 310 8.11 6.91 15.52
CA GLY A 310 7.16 7.79 16.19
C GLY A 310 5.82 7.81 15.47
N VAL A 311 4.73 7.84 16.23
CA VAL A 311 3.37 8.04 15.72
C VAL A 311 2.95 9.48 15.97
N MET A 312 2.78 10.25 14.90
CA MET A 312 2.30 11.63 14.94
C MET A 312 0.78 11.65 14.96
N GLN A 313 0.19 12.32 15.95
CA GLN A 313 -1.24 12.62 16.03
C GLN A 313 -1.54 14.09 15.76
N GLU A 314 -0.51 14.92 15.82
CA GLU A 314 -0.55 16.36 15.56
C GLU A 314 0.47 16.70 14.46
N ARG A 315 0.27 17.86 13.81
CA ARG A 315 1.16 18.31 12.73
C ARG A 315 2.51 18.77 13.21
N GLU A 316 2.60 19.25 14.44
CA GLU A 316 3.82 19.77 15.02
C GLU A 316 4.00 19.18 16.41
N GLY A 317 5.25 18.98 16.81
CA GLY A 317 5.59 18.57 18.15
C GLY A 317 6.13 17.15 18.25
N THR A 318 6.21 16.65 19.48
CA THR A 318 6.77 15.33 19.77
C THR A 318 5.80 14.23 19.35
N PRO A 319 6.26 13.12 18.72
CA PRO A 319 5.39 11.99 18.43
C PRO A 319 4.62 11.52 19.67
N ALA A 320 3.34 11.25 19.53
CA ALA A 320 2.45 10.89 20.63
C ALA A 320 2.83 9.53 21.25
N THR A 321 3.33 8.61 20.42
CA THR A 321 3.91 7.33 20.86
C THR A 321 5.25 7.15 20.18
N ILE A 322 6.26 6.70 20.92
CA ILE A 322 7.61 6.45 20.41
C ILE A 322 7.99 5.00 20.68
N PHE A 323 8.57 4.38 19.66
CA PHE A 323 9.05 3.02 19.64
C PHE A 323 10.54 3.00 19.34
N ARG A 324 11.27 2.03 19.89
CA ARG A 324 12.69 1.77 19.59
C ARG A 324 12.84 0.39 18.98
N PHE A 325 13.57 0.29 17.89
CA PHE A 325 13.88 -1.01 17.27
C PHE A 325 14.85 -1.83 18.15
N PRO A 326 14.78 -3.17 18.12
CA PRO A 326 15.80 -4.03 18.71
C PRO A 326 17.21 -3.69 18.20
N PRO A 327 18.26 -3.86 19.01
CA PRO A 327 19.64 -3.52 18.60
C PRO A 327 20.15 -4.35 17.42
N ASP A 328 19.57 -5.52 17.15
CA ASP A 328 19.90 -6.40 16.05
C ASP A 328 18.93 -6.28 14.87
N VAL A 329 18.00 -5.33 14.91
CA VAL A 329 17.08 -5.01 13.83
C VAL A 329 17.27 -3.55 13.41
N GLY A 330 17.72 -3.33 12.18
CA GLY A 330 17.86 -2.00 11.61
C GLY A 330 16.65 -1.62 10.77
N PHE A 331 16.15 -0.39 10.92
CA PHE A 331 15.25 0.18 9.93
C PHE A 331 16.05 0.49 8.66
N TYR A 332 15.68 -0.13 7.53
CA TYR A 332 16.43 0.02 6.28
C TYR A 332 15.55 0.59 5.18
N GLY A 333 15.57 1.91 5.02
CA GLY A 333 14.94 2.59 3.88
C GLY A 333 13.66 3.33 4.24
N TRP A 334 12.59 3.07 3.48
CA TRP A 334 11.36 3.88 3.51
C TRP A 334 10.15 3.04 3.93
N PHE A 335 9.08 3.70 4.35
CA PHE A 335 7.78 3.05 4.43
C PHE A 335 7.27 2.77 3.03
N GLY A 336 6.96 1.51 2.74
CA GLY A 336 6.36 1.13 1.45
C GLY A 336 4.88 1.51 1.37
N GLY A 337 4.22 1.75 2.49
CA GLY A 337 2.77 1.90 2.56
C GLY A 337 2.20 1.06 3.70
N SER A 338 0.98 0.59 3.54
CA SER A 338 0.34 -0.31 4.51
C SER A 338 -0.30 -1.50 3.80
N ALA A 339 -0.24 -2.66 4.45
CA ALA A 339 -1.03 -3.84 4.09
C ALA A 339 -2.15 -3.96 5.12
N GLY A 340 -3.36 -3.56 4.73
CA GLY A 340 -4.42 -3.23 5.69
C GLY A 340 -4.00 -2.05 6.57
N GLU A 341 -4.12 -2.22 7.89
CA GLU A 341 -3.74 -1.21 8.90
C GLU A 341 -2.26 -1.27 9.29
N LEU A 342 -1.53 -2.31 8.89
CA LEU A 342 -0.15 -2.52 9.31
C LEU A 342 0.82 -1.82 8.36
N PRO A 343 1.70 -0.92 8.86
CA PRO A 343 2.78 -0.34 8.07
C PRO A 343 3.71 -1.42 7.55
N VAL A 344 4.10 -1.29 6.28
CA VAL A 344 5.10 -2.14 5.64
C VAL A 344 6.41 -1.38 5.55
N VAL A 345 7.46 -1.98 6.09
CA VAL A 345 8.83 -1.44 6.07
C VAL A 345 9.80 -2.46 5.50
N THR A 346 10.99 -2.01 5.13
CA THR A 346 12.13 -2.90 4.93
C THR A 346 13.01 -2.84 6.16
N VAL A 347 13.36 -4.00 6.70
CA VAL A 347 14.21 -4.14 7.89
C VAL A 347 15.43 -4.98 7.58
N SER A 348 16.53 -4.60 8.20
CA SER A 348 17.73 -5.41 8.33
C SER A 348 17.55 -6.31 9.55
N VAL A 349 17.46 -7.62 9.35
CA VAL A 349 17.26 -8.60 10.43
C VAL A 349 18.38 -9.65 10.42
N PRO A 350 18.64 -10.33 11.54
CA PRO A 350 19.65 -11.39 11.59
C PRO A 350 19.26 -12.58 10.70
N ALA A 351 20.22 -13.19 9.99
CA ALA A 351 19.97 -14.32 9.09
C ALA A 351 19.21 -15.51 9.72
N ARG A 352 19.33 -15.70 11.04
CA ARG A 352 18.60 -16.75 11.81
C ARG A 352 17.08 -16.67 11.65
N VAL A 353 16.52 -15.51 11.28
CA VAL A 353 15.09 -15.35 10.97
C VAL A 353 14.66 -16.24 9.81
N LEU A 354 15.57 -16.60 8.90
CA LEU A 354 15.30 -17.54 7.79
C LEU A 354 15.49 -19.01 8.17
N GLY A 355 15.82 -19.33 9.44
CA GLY A 355 16.19 -20.68 9.84
C GLY A 355 17.49 -21.18 9.22
N THR A 356 18.23 -20.33 8.50
CA THR A 356 19.60 -20.62 8.10
C THR A 356 20.47 -20.63 9.36
N GLY A 357 21.43 -21.55 9.42
CA GLY A 357 22.37 -21.66 10.55
C GLY A 357 23.10 -20.32 10.80
N PRO A 358 23.93 -20.19 11.85
CA PRO A 358 24.57 -18.94 12.24
C PRO A 358 25.59 -18.45 11.18
N GLY A 359 25.09 -17.95 10.05
CA GLY A 359 25.78 -17.08 9.13
C GLY A 359 25.74 -15.67 9.71
N SER A 360 26.89 -15.02 9.76
CA SER A 360 27.12 -13.76 10.49
C SER A 360 26.57 -12.50 9.81
N GLY A 361 25.56 -12.62 8.94
CA GLY A 361 25.03 -11.52 8.15
C GLY A 361 23.65 -11.06 8.63
N ALA A 362 23.43 -9.74 8.59
CA ALA A 362 22.08 -9.23 8.48
C ALA A 362 21.54 -9.48 7.06
N ILE A 363 20.23 -9.54 6.90
CA ILE A 363 19.53 -9.66 5.62
C ILE A 363 18.42 -8.62 5.55
N LEU A 364 18.08 -8.19 4.34
CA LEU A 364 16.99 -7.25 4.12
C LEU A 364 15.70 -8.01 3.81
N LEU A 365 14.68 -7.81 4.64
CA LEU A 365 13.34 -8.37 4.45
C LEU A 365 12.28 -7.28 4.59
N PRO A 366 11.17 -7.37 3.83
CA PRO A 366 9.95 -6.66 4.16
C PRO A 366 9.44 -7.11 5.53
N ALA A 367 8.79 -6.23 6.29
CA ALA A 367 8.17 -6.56 7.55
C ALA A 367 6.89 -5.75 7.79
N LEU A 368 5.97 -6.35 8.54
CA LEU A 368 4.81 -5.66 9.10
C LEU A 368 5.14 -5.15 10.50
N ILE A 369 4.73 -3.92 10.81
CA ILE A 369 4.84 -3.37 12.17
C ILE A 369 3.48 -3.36 12.84
N ASP A 370 3.29 -4.20 13.83
CA ASP A 370 2.13 -4.16 14.71
C ASP A 370 2.42 -3.19 15.86
N LEU A 371 1.98 -1.93 15.69
CA LEU A 371 2.20 -0.85 16.67
C LEU A 371 1.45 -1.09 17.98
N THR A 372 0.34 -1.83 17.94
CA THR A 372 -0.47 -2.16 19.11
C THR A 372 0.23 -3.22 19.95
N ALA A 373 0.72 -4.28 19.31
CA ALA A 373 1.48 -5.33 19.98
C ALA A 373 2.93 -4.93 20.29
N GLY A 374 3.47 -3.91 19.60
CA GLY A 374 4.87 -3.54 19.67
C GLY A 374 5.78 -4.59 19.01
N VAL A 375 5.35 -5.16 17.89
CA VAL A 375 6.03 -6.30 17.24
C VAL A 375 6.36 -6.01 15.78
N ILE A 376 7.58 -6.36 15.36
CA ILE A 376 8.03 -6.39 13.96
C ILE A 376 7.93 -7.83 13.47
N ARG A 377 7.17 -8.07 12.40
CA ARG A 377 6.97 -9.41 11.81
C ARG A 377 7.61 -9.47 10.42
N PRO A 378 8.81 -10.06 10.27
CA PRO A 378 9.46 -10.21 8.97
C PRO A 378 8.60 -11.07 8.04
N ILE A 379 8.47 -10.65 6.78
CA ILE A 379 7.78 -11.41 5.74
C ILE A 379 8.83 -12.26 5.03
N THR A 380 8.75 -13.59 5.17
CA THR A 380 9.78 -14.49 4.64
C THR A 380 9.43 -15.07 3.29
N GLY A 381 8.19 -15.45 3.01
CA GLY A 381 7.77 -15.87 1.67
C GLY A 381 7.28 -14.68 0.84
N PRO A 382 7.77 -14.43 -0.39
CA PRO A 382 8.79 -15.16 -1.18
C PRO A 382 10.21 -14.58 -1.06
N PHE A 383 10.48 -13.75 -0.05
CA PHE A 383 11.68 -12.92 0.07
C PHE A 383 12.92 -13.65 0.60
N ALA A 384 12.75 -14.76 1.29
CA ALA A 384 13.83 -15.56 1.89
C ALA A 384 14.81 -16.06 0.83
N ASP A 385 14.29 -16.62 -0.26
CA ASP A 385 15.11 -17.13 -1.36
C ASP A 385 15.87 -16.01 -2.08
N ARG A 386 15.24 -14.83 -2.20
CA ARG A 386 15.86 -13.63 -2.76
C ARG A 386 17.00 -13.14 -1.85
N ALA A 387 16.73 -13.02 -0.54
CA ALA A 387 17.71 -12.62 0.45
C ALA A 387 18.91 -13.60 0.50
N ALA A 388 18.65 -14.90 0.37
CA ALA A 388 19.70 -15.93 0.30
C ALA A 388 20.63 -15.75 -0.92
N ARG A 389 20.15 -15.14 -2.00
CA ARG A 389 20.95 -14.76 -3.17
C ARG A 389 21.53 -13.35 -3.08
N SER A 390 21.49 -12.73 -1.89
CA SER A 390 21.89 -11.34 -1.65
C SER A 390 21.13 -10.31 -2.49
N ASP A 391 19.94 -10.66 -2.97
CA ASP A 391 19.07 -9.73 -3.67
C ASP A 391 18.49 -8.69 -2.69
N ARG A 392 18.10 -7.53 -3.21
CA ARG A 392 17.39 -6.49 -2.48
C ARG A 392 15.93 -6.89 -2.39
N ASN A 393 15.40 -6.79 -1.17
CA ASN A 393 13.97 -6.86 -0.91
C ASN A 393 13.48 -5.52 -0.36
N ARG A 394 13.98 -4.42 -0.93
CA ARG A 394 13.59 -3.09 -0.48
C ARG A 394 12.23 -2.76 -1.08
N VAL A 395 11.22 -2.67 -0.21
CA VAL A 395 9.88 -2.24 -0.57
C VAL A 395 9.90 -0.75 -0.92
N LEU A 396 9.50 -0.43 -2.14
CA LEU A 396 9.36 0.92 -2.67
C LEU A 396 7.95 1.45 -2.47
N ALA A 397 6.95 0.59 -2.70
CA ALA A 397 5.54 0.90 -2.55
C ALA A 397 4.71 -0.35 -2.25
N VAL A 398 3.52 -0.14 -1.68
CA VAL A 398 2.51 -1.15 -1.40
C VAL A 398 1.18 -0.67 -2.00
N GLY A 399 0.83 -1.29 -3.13
CA GLY A 399 -0.47 -1.16 -3.77
C GLY A 399 -1.54 -1.96 -3.05
N ARG A 400 -2.80 -1.62 -3.33
CA ARG A 400 -3.96 -2.31 -2.76
C ARG A 400 -4.28 -3.57 -3.56
N GLY A 401 -4.59 -4.64 -2.85
CA GLY A 401 -5.31 -5.78 -3.37
C GLY A 401 -6.61 -6.01 -2.58
N PRO A 402 -7.33 -7.11 -2.87
CA PRO A 402 -6.95 -8.17 -3.80
C PRO A 402 -6.94 -7.71 -5.26
N VAL A 403 -6.22 -8.44 -6.11
CA VAL A 403 -6.03 -8.11 -7.53
C VAL A 403 -6.26 -9.32 -8.41
N VAL A 404 -6.66 -9.06 -9.65
CA VAL A 404 -6.72 -10.04 -10.74
C VAL A 404 -5.80 -9.60 -11.88
N LYS A 405 -5.04 -10.54 -12.43
CA LYS A 405 -4.14 -10.26 -13.55
C LYS A 405 -4.88 -10.47 -14.86
N VAL A 406 -4.77 -9.51 -15.77
CA VAL A 406 -5.24 -9.65 -17.15
C VAL A 406 -4.36 -10.65 -17.89
N GLN A 407 -4.95 -11.61 -18.58
CA GLN A 407 -4.22 -12.65 -19.32
C GLN A 407 -5.02 -13.18 -20.51
N GLY A 408 -4.32 -13.52 -21.60
CA GLY A 408 -4.90 -14.27 -22.71
C GLY A 408 -5.77 -13.43 -23.65
N THR A 409 -5.62 -12.10 -23.62
CA THR A 409 -6.48 -11.18 -24.39
C THR A 409 -6.08 -11.05 -25.85
N GLY A 410 -4.83 -11.38 -26.19
CA GLY A 410 -4.23 -11.09 -27.48
C GLY A 410 -3.85 -9.61 -27.62
N ASP A 411 -4.85 -8.73 -27.71
CA ASP A 411 -4.66 -7.27 -27.81
C ASP A 411 -4.80 -6.58 -26.44
N CYS A 412 -6.01 -6.61 -25.88
CA CYS A 412 -6.31 -6.12 -24.54
C CYS A 412 -7.68 -6.58 -24.03
N LEU A 413 -7.87 -6.57 -22.71
CA LEU A 413 -9.14 -6.76 -22.04
C LEU A 413 -9.93 -5.44 -22.01
N HIS A 414 -11.12 -5.46 -22.59
CA HIS A 414 -12.09 -4.39 -22.44
C HIS A 414 -12.82 -4.50 -21.10
N VAL A 415 -12.63 -3.51 -20.22
CA VAL A 415 -13.48 -3.31 -19.03
C VAL A 415 -14.67 -2.46 -19.43
N ARG A 416 -15.88 -2.86 -19.05
CA ARG A 416 -17.14 -2.29 -19.57
C ARG A 416 -18.01 -1.69 -18.48
N GLU A 417 -18.88 -0.75 -18.85
CA GLU A 417 -19.81 -0.11 -17.91
C GLU A 417 -20.81 -1.10 -17.28
N ARG A 418 -21.19 -2.12 -18.06
CA ARG A 418 -22.17 -3.15 -17.66
C ARG A 418 -21.72 -4.51 -18.17
N MET A 419 -22.31 -5.56 -17.61
CA MET A 419 -22.03 -6.97 -17.91
C MET A 419 -22.63 -7.40 -19.27
N SER A 420 -22.12 -6.83 -20.36
CA SER A 420 -22.54 -7.19 -21.71
C SER A 420 -21.39 -6.96 -22.69
N ARG A 421 -21.23 -7.86 -23.66
CA ARG A 421 -20.26 -7.70 -24.76
C ARG A 421 -20.54 -6.44 -25.59
N SER A 422 -21.78 -5.95 -25.58
CA SER A 422 -22.20 -4.75 -26.32
C SER A 422 -22.07 -3.44 -25.53
N ALA A 423 -21.85 -3.53 -24.21
CA ALA A 423 -21.74 -2.34 -23.36
C ALA A 423 -20.50 -1.51 -23.73
N PRO A 424 -20.55 -0.17 -23.58
CA PRO A 424 -19.40 0.70 -23.84
C PRO A 424 -18.14 0.25 -23.08
N SER A 425 -17.02 0.21 -23.80
CA SER A 425 -15.71 -0.02 -23.20
C SER A 425 -15.28 1.22 -22.43
N MET A 426 -14.98 1.05 -21.16
CA MET A 426 -14.44 2.08 -20.27
C MET A 426 -12.90 2.11 -20.28
N GLY A 427 -12.26 1.03 -20.73
CA GLY A 427 -10.80 0.92 -20.81
C GLY A 427 -10.39 -0.35 -21.53
N CYS A 428 -9.12 -0.41 -21.92
CA CYS A 428 -8.50 -1.52 -22.66
C CYS A 428 -7.14 -1.79 -22.01
N TYR A 429 -7.00 -2.94 -21.36
CA TYR A 429 -5.85 -3.28 -20.52
C TYR A 429 -5.11 -4.50 -21.07
N ARG A 430 -3.78 -4.40 -21.17
CA ARG A 430 -2.93 -5.45 -21.75
C ARG A 430 -2.77 -6.63 -20.79
N ASP A 431 -2.35 -7.77 -21.34
CA ASP A 431 -1.89 -8.90 -20.55
C ASP A 431 -0.78 -8.48 -19.56
N GLY A 432 -0.90 -8.92 -18.31
CA GLY A 432 -0.01 -8.58 -17.21
C GLY A 432 -0.47 -7.43 -16.32
N VAL A 433 -1.48 -6.66 -16.74
CA VAL A 433 -2.04 -5.57 -15.90
C VAL A 433 -2.76 -6.19 -14.72
N LEU A 434 -2.50 -5.68 -13.51
CA LEU A 434 -3.32 -6.03 -12.35
C LEU A 434 -4.50 -5.08 -12.30
N LEU A 435 -5.70 -5.59 -12.05
CA LEU A 435 -6.89 -4.79 -11.77
C LEU A 435 -7.31 -5.12 -10.34
N ALA A 436 -7.67 -4.11 -9.55
CA ALA A 436 -8.18 -4.35 -8.19
C ALA A 436 -9.52 -5.07 -8.28
N ASP A 437 -9.63 -6.20 -7.59
CA ASP A 437 -10.82 -7.05 -7.58
C ASP A 437 -11.76 -6.60 -6.46
N GLU A 438 -12.98 -6.22 -6.83
CA GLU A 438 -13.99 -5.74 -5.89
C GLU A 438 -14.78 -6.88 -5.24
N GLY A 439 -14.36 -8.13 -5.45
CA GLY A 439 -14.97 -9.33 -4.89
C GLY A 439 -16.29 -9.74 -5.56
N GLN A 440 -16.80 -8.94 -6.50
CA GLN A 440 -18.09 -9.17 -7.15
C GLN A 440 -17.94 -9.90 -8.49
N THR A 441 -18.74 -10.94 -8.66
CA THR A 441 -18.87 -11.67 -9.92
C THR A 441 -20.34 -11.85 -10.28
N GLN A 442 -20.66 -11.85 -11.57
CA GLN A 442 -22.02 -12.12 -12.04
C GLN A 442 -22.05 -12.70 -13.44
N GLU A 443 -22.98 -13.62 -13.68
CA GLU A 443 -23.22 -14.21 -14.99
C GLU A 443 -24.09 -13.30 -15.87
N SER A 444 -23.66 -13.06 -17.10
CA SER A 444 -24.46 -12.39 -18.14
C SER A 444 -23.95 -12.78 -19.52
N GLU A 445 -24.86 -13.08 -20.45
CA GLU A 445 -24.55 -13.53 -21.82
C GLU A 445 -23.63 -14.76 -21.86
N GLY A 446 -23.75 -15.65 -20.85
CA GLY A 446 -22.92 -16.86 -20.71
C GLY A 446 -21.46 -16.57 -20.36
N ILE A 447 -21.16 -15.38 -19.85
CA ILE A 447 -19.85 -14.98 -19.34
C ILE A 447 -19.98 -14.66 -17.85
N THR A 448 -19.05 -15.15 -17.03
CA THR A 448 -18.83 -14.58 -15.69
C THR A 448 -18.09 -13.26 -15.82
N TRP A 449 -18.71 -12.18 -15.37
CA TRP A 449 -18.12 -10.85 -15.29
C TRP A 449 -17.61 -10.61 -13.88
N VAL A 450 -16.44 -9.99 -13.75
CA VAL A 450 -15.79 -9.59 -12.51
C VAL A 450 -15.82 -8.07 -12.41
N LEU A 451 -16.29 -7.53 -11.29
CA LEU A 451 -16.23 -6.09 -11.04
C LEU A 451 -14.80 -5.74 -10.60
N VAL A 452 -14.20 -4.78 -11.29
CA VAL A 452 -12.82 -4.36 -11.07
C VAL A 452 -12.70 -2.86 -11.00
N ALA A 453 -11.79 -2.36 -10.18
CA ALA A 453 -11.37 -0.96 -10.21
C ALA A 453 -10.28 -0.74 -11.25
N ARG A 454 -10.44 0.32 -12.04
CA ARG A 454 -9.58 0.65 -13.18
C ARG A 454 -8.39 1.53 -12.77
N PRO A 455 -7.26 1.46 -13.50
CA PRO A 455 -6.13 2.37 -13.35
C PRO A 455 -6.44 3.85 -13.41
N GLU A 456 -7.39 4.23 -14.26
CA GLU A 456 -7.82 5.62 -14.40
C GLU A 456 -8.85 6.04 -13.33
N GLY A 457 -9.17 5.14 -12.40
CA GLY A 457 -10.21 5.29 -11.39
C GLY A 457 -11.58 4.80 -11.85
N GLY A 458 -12.46 4.59 -10.87
CA GLY A 458 -13.82 4.09 -11.06
C GLY A 458 -13.89 2.58 -11.34
N LEU A 459 -15.12 2.06 -11.32
CA LEU A 459 -15.41 0.63 -11.43
C LEU A 459 -15.86 0.26 -12.85
N GLY A 460 -15.66 -1.00 -13.23
CA GLY A 460 -16.25 -1.59 -14.43
C GLY A 460 -16.16 -3.11 -14.43
N TRP A 461 -16.78 -3.74 -15.42
CA TRP A 461 -16.92 -5.19 -15.53
C TRP A 461 -15.93 -5.76 -16.54
N ALA A 462 -15.10 -6.69 -16.09
CA ALA A 462 -14.15 -7.45 -16.88
C ALA A 462 -14.67 -8.88 -17.10
N SER A 463 -14.50 -9.43 -18.30
CA SER A 463 -14.79 -10.86 -18.51
C SER A 463 -13.75 -11.71 -17.77
N SER A 464 -14.22 -12.65 -16.96
CA SER A 464 -13.37 -13.60 -16.24
C SER A 464 -12.50 -14.48 -17.14
N GLU A 465 -12.91 -14.70 -18.40
CA GLU A 465 -12.17 -15.53 -19.36
C GLU A 465 -10.78 -14.96 -19.68
N PHE A 466 -10.56 -13.67 -19.38
CA PHE A 466 -9.31 -12.95 -19.59
C PHE A 466 -8.65 -12.53 -18.28
N LEU A 467 -9.03 -13.15 -17.17
CA LEU A 467 -8.47 -12.88 -15.86
C LEU A 467 -7.88 -14.15 -15.25
N GLU A 468 -6.72 -14.03 -14.63
CA GLU A 468 -6.11 -15.08 -13.83
C GLU A 468 -6.86 -15.20 -12.50
N ILE A 469 -8.00 -15.91 -12.52
CA ILE A 469 -8.86 -16.19 -11.36
C ILE A 469 -8.90 -17.68 -10.97
N SER A 470 -8.00 -18.48 -11.55
CA SER A 470 -7.86 -19.91 -11.29
C SER A 470 -7.81 -20.18 -9.78
N GLY A 471 -8.64 -21.09 -9.27
CA GLY A 471 -8.69 -21.42 -7.84
C GLY A 471 -9.66 -20.57 -7.00
N ARG A 472 -10.32 -19.57 -7.60
CA ARG A 472 -11.50 -18.95 -6.98
C ARG A 472 -12.59 -20.01 -6.88
N ASP A 473 -13.13 -20.21 -5.67
CA ASP A 473 -14.42 -20.86 -5.51
C ASP A 473 -15.45 -19.93 -6.15
N MET A 474 -15.76 -20.19 -7.42
CA MET A 474 -16.67 -19.40 -8.24
C MET A 474 -18.14 -19.67 -7.90
N THR A 475 -18.42 -20.45 -6.86
CA THR A 475 -19.74 -20.34 -6.23
C THR A 475 -19.87 -18.89 -5.78
N LEU A 476 -20.85 -18.16 -6.32
CA LEU A 476 -21.18 -16.78 -5.95
C LEU A 476 -21.10 -16.67 -4.43
N ARG A 477 -19.97 -16.22 -3.87
CA ARG A 477 -19.88 -15.99 -2.45
C ARG A 477 -20.75 -14.75 -2.22
N PRO A 478 -21.86 -14.89 -1.48
CA PRO A 478 -22.64 -13.73 -1.11
C PRO A 478 -21.68 -12.73 -0.44
N LEU A 479 -21.72 -11.45 -0.83
CA LEU A 479 -20.90 -10.41 -0.20
C LEU A 479 -21.25 -10.27 1.30
N GLY A 480 -22.39 -10.84 1.71
CA GLY A 480 -22.82 -10.91 3.09
C GLY A 480 -22.70 -12.29 3.72
N HIS A 481 -22.90 -12.29 5.03
CA HIS A 481 -23.12 -13.49 5.81
C HIS A 481 -24.40 -14.20 5.38
N ALA A 482 -24.38 -15.53 5.46
CA ALA A 482 -25.53 -16.35 5.11
C ALA A 482 -26.77 -15.96 5.94
N PRO A 483 -27.99 -16.09 5.40
CA PRO A 483 -29.22 -15.85 6.14
C PRO A 483 -29.22 -16.58 7.49
N GLY A 484 -29.61 -15.87 8.55
CA GLY A 484 -29.63 -16.42 9.91
C GLY A 484 -28.29 -16.43 10.64
N THR A 485 -27.21 -15.86 10.06
CA THR A 485 -25.95 -15.67 10.80
C THR A 485 -26.16 -14.69 11.95
N LEU A 486 -25.91 -15.15 13.17
CA LEU A 486 -25.99 -14.34 14.40
C LEU A 486 -24.62 -13.83 14.82
N THR A 487 -24.60 -12.73 15.57
CA THR A 487 -23.39 -12.09 16.11
C THR A 487 -22.95 -12.67 17.45
N GLY A 488 -23.87 -13.35 18.17
CA GLY A 488 -23.69 -13.73 19.57
C GLY A 488 -23.94 -12.58 20.55
N ASN A 489 -24.33 -11.40 20.06
CA ASN A 489 -24.64 -10.25 20.87
C ASN A 489 -26.16 -10.13 21.12
N PRO A 490 -26.63 -10.21 22.37
CA PRO A 490 -28.05 -10.18 22.69
C PRO A 490 -28.75 -8.86 22.34
N ALA A 491 -28.01 -7.77 22.15
CA ALA A 491 -28.57 -6.49 21.73
C ALA A 491 -28.81 -6.39 20.21
N VAL A 492 -28.24 -7.28 19.40
CA VAL A 492 -28.33 -7.23 17.93
C VAL A 492 -29.05 -8.44 17.35
N ASP A 493 -28.83 -9.62 17.93
CA ASP A 493 -29.36 -10.88 17.41
C ASP A 493 -30.90 -10.93 17.32
N PRO A 494 -31.70 -10.34 18.23
CA PRO A 494 -33.16 -10.27 18.07
C PRO A 494 -33.57 -9.51 16.80
N VAL A 495 -32.85 -8.43 16.45
CA VAL A 495 -33.10 -7.64 15.25
C VAL A 495 -32.73 -8.43 14.00
N ILE A 496 -31.56 -9.07 13.99
CA ILE A 496 -31.13 -9.96 12.89
C ILE A 496 -32.16 -11.08 12.67
N ALA A 497 -32.63 -11.72 13.73
CA ALA A 497 -33.60 -12.80 13.65
C ALA A 497 -34.97 -12.32 13.14
N ALA A 498 -35.42 -11.12 13.55
CA ALA A 498 -36.66 -10.53 13.04
C ALA A 498 -36.57 -10.27 11.53
N ILE A 499 -35.48 -9.66 11.06
CA ILE A 499 -35.27 -9.37 9.63
C ILE A 499 -35.13 -10.66 8.83
N ALA A 500 -34.37 -11.63 9.34
CA ALA A 500 -34.19 -12.93 8.70
C ALA A 500 -35.48 -13.74 8.57
N SER A 501 -36.48 -13.47 9.40
CA SER A 501 -37.78 -14.12 9.27
C SER A 501 -38.63 -13.58 8.12
N GLY A 502 -38.34 -12.37 7.62
CA GLY A 502 -39.21 -11.66 6.67
C GLY A 502 -40.60 -11.33 7.22
N ASP A 503 -40.86 -11.62 8.50
CA ASP A 503 -42.14 -11.40 9.17
C ASP A 503 -42.23 -9.95 9.64
N ARG A 504 -43.11 -9.20 8.99
CA ARG A 504 -43.34 -7.79 9.28
C ARG A 504 -43.72 -7.55 10.73
N GLU A 505 -44.55 -8.40 11.33
CA GLU A 505 -44.98 -8.20 12.72
C GLU A 505 -43.80 -8.34 13.67
N ARG A 506 -42.87 -9.26 13.38
CA ARG A 506 -41.63 -9.41 14.14
C ARG A 506 -40.70 -8.21 13.96
N ILE A 507 -40.54 -7.72 12.73
CA ILE A 507 -39.71 -6.53 12.45
C ILE A 507 -40.30 -5.31 13.17
N ASN A 508 -41.61 -5.07 13.07
CA ASN A 508 -42.29 -4.00 13.79
C ASN A 508 -42.13 -4.15 15.32
N GLY A 509 -42.20 -5.39 15.83
CA GLY A 509 -42.05 -5.71 17.25
C GLY A 509 -40.66 -5.42 17.81
N VAL A 510 -39.63 -5.34 16.97
CA VAL A 510 -38.27 -4.92 17.34
C VAL A 510 -37.95 -3.49 16.92
N THR A 511 -38.93 -2.68 16.48
CA THR A 511 -38.70 -1.27 16.12
C THR A 511 -39.11 -0.34 17.24
N ARG A 512 -38.20 0.54 17.65
CA ARG A 512 -38.44 1.56 18.67
C ARG A 512 -38.64 2.92 18.02
N PHE A 513 -39.87 3.42 18.06
CA PHE A 513 -40.21 4.76 17.61
C PHE A 513 -39.86 5.80 18.67
N SER A 514 -39.49 6.99 18.21
CA SER A 514 -39.26 8.16 19.07
C SER A 514 -40.44 9.12 18.96
N ALA A 515 -40.84 9.74 20.06
CA ALA A 515 -41.82 10.81 20.06
C ALA A 515 -41.17 12.10 19.55
N VAL A 516 -41.49 12.50 18.33
CA VAL A 516 -40.92 13.69 17.66
C VAL A 516 -42.02 14.72 17.44
N PRO A 517 -41.82 16.01 17.80
CA PRO A 517 -42.79 17.06 17.51
C PRO A 517 -43.06 17.15 16.01
N CYS A 518 -44.32 17.02 15.59
CA CYS A 518 -44.68 17.11 14.19
C CYS A 518 -44.71 18.58 13.70
N THR A 519 -44.62 18.80 12.39
CA THR A 519 -44.84 20.12 11.78
C THR A 519 -45.94 20.09 10.73
N THR A 520 -46.72 21.16 10.63
CA THR A 520 -47.68 21.35 9.52
C THR A 520 -47.02 21.99 8.31
N THR A 521 -45.78 22.49 8.45
CA THR A 521 -45.03 23.15 7.39
C THR A 521 -43.68 22.45 7.22
N GLN A 522 -43.64 21.39 6.40
CA GLN A 522 -42.37 20.71 6.11
C GLN A 522 -41.40 21.68 5.42
N GLN A 523 -40.34 22.07 6.13
CA GLN A 523 -39.31 22.98 5.63
C GLN A 523 -38.07 22.18 5.27
N GLY A 524 -38.03 21.72 4.02
CA GLY A 524 -36.85 21.08 3.43
C GLY A 524 -36.42 19.78 4.14
N ILE A 525 -35.13 19.54 3.99
CA ILE A 525 -34.44 18.30 4.31
C ILE A 525 -34.24 18.17 5.83
N GLY A 526 -34.52 17.00 6.40
CA GLY A 526 -34.41 16.79 7.85
C GLY A 526 -35.54 17.43 8.66
N SER A 527 -36.59 17.92 8.00
CA SER A 527 -37.76 18.47 8.70
C SER A 527 -38.42 17.41 9.60
N PRO A 528 -39.02 17.82 10.73
CA PRO A 528 -39.79 16.92 11.57
C PRO A 528 -40.92 16.22 10.79
N PRO A 529 -41.46 15.09 11.29
CA PRO A 529 -42.54 14.39 10.62
C PRO A 529 -43.77 15.30 10.45
N PRO A 530 -44.58 15.10 9.39
CA PRO A 530 -45.78 15.89 9.18
C PRO A 530 -46.81 15.59 10.29
N CYS A 531 -47.57 16.59 10.71
CA CYS A 531 -48.68 16.37 11.63
C CYS A 531 -49.82 15.61 10.94
N PRO A 532 -50.43 14.60 11.59
CA PRO A 532 -51.65 13.99 11.10
C PRO A 532 -52.77 15.04 10.93
N GLU A 533 -53.75 14.74 10.07
CA GLU A 533 -54.83 15.68 9.78
C GLU A 533 -55.58 16.09 11.05
N GLY A 534 -55.70 17.40 11.28
CA GLY A 534 -56.35 17.96 12.47
C GLY A 534 -55.51 17.94 13.76
N VAL A 535 -54.28 17.42 13.73
CA VAL A 535 -53.36 17.44 14.88
C VAL A 535 -52.58 18.77 14.92
N PRO A 536 -52.55 19.48 16.08
CA PRO A 536 -51.82 20.74 16.20
C PRO A 536 -50.31 20.58 15.94
N GLU A 537 -49.69 21.61 15.35
CA GLU A 537 -48.24 21.69 15.19
C GLU A 537 -47.49 21.53 16.53
N GLY A 538 -46.38 20.80 16.51
CA GLY A 538 -45.58 20.50 17.69
C GLY A 538 -46.09 19.31 18.52
N THR A 539 -47.23 18.72 18.17
CA THR A 539 -47.72 17.50 18.85
C THR A 539 -46.71 16.36 18.63
N PRO A 540 -46.27 15.67 19.70
CA PRO A 540 -45.38 14.53 19.54
C PRO A 540 -46.08 13.40 18.76
N VAL A 541 -45.43 12.92 17.71
CA VAL A 541 -45.85 11.74 16.96
C VAL A 541 -44.76 10.70 16.99
N ASP A 542 -45.15 9.43 17.03
CA ASP A 542 -44.21 8.32 16.94
C ASP A 542 -43.61 8.29 15.53
N ALA A 543 -42.29 8.44 15.45
CA ALA A 543 -41.57 8.36 14.19
C ALA A 543 -40.22 7.67 14.35
N LEU A 544 -39.79 7.00 13.28
CA LEU A 544 -38.47 6.40 13.17
C LEU A 544 -37.54 7.36 12.43
N PRO A 545 -36.41 7.78 13.00
CA PRO A 545 -35.40 8.53 12.28
C PRO A 545 -34.89 7.75 11.07
N THR A 546 -34.78 8.44 9.95
CA THR A 546 -34.21 7.90 8.73
C THR A 546 -33.14 8.84 8.18
N SER A 547 -32.14 8.30 7.52
CA SER A 547 -31.21 9.09 6.74
C SER A 547 -30.87 8.32 5.46
N SER A 548 -30.70 9.03 4.35
CA SER A 548 -29.90 8.52 3.24
C SER A 548 -28.84 9.59 2.99
N CYS A 549 -29.11 10.55 2.11
CA CYS A 549 -28.27 11.75 1.97
C CYS A 549 -28.64 12.90 2.86
N GLU A 550 -29.75 12.69 3.52
CA GLU A 550 -30.60 13.70 4.05
C GLU A 550 -31.32 13.04 5.20
N GLY A 551 -31.38 13.72 6.33
CA GLY A 551 -32.14 13.25 7.47
C GLY A 551 -33.64 13.33 7.19
N GLY A 552 -34.41 12.55 7.93
CA GLY A 552 -35.86 12.57 7.87
C GLY A 552 -36.47 11.69 8.96
N TYR A 553 -37.78 11.57 8.92
CA TYR A 553 -38.56 10.76 9.84
C TYR A 553 -39.62 9.99 9.08
N TRP A 554 -39.79 8.71 9.41
CA TRP A 554 -40.94 7.92 8.98
C TRP A 554 -41.94 7.84 10.14
N PRO A 555 -43.11 8.51 10.06
CA PRO A 555 -44.18 8.30 11.03
C PRO A 555 -44.52 6.82 11.15
N ARG A 556 -44.90 6.37 12.35
CA ARG A 556 -45.24 4.96 12.63
C ARG A 556 -46.19 4.38 11.58
N GLU A 557 -47.29 5.08 11.29
CA GLU A 557 -48.28 4.62 10.31
C GLU A 557 -47.67 4.44 8.92
N HIS A 558 -46.74 5.32 8.51
CA HIS A 558 -46.05 5.21 7.24
C HIS A 558 -45.07 4.02 7.22
N TYR A 559 -44.30 3.83 8.29
CA TYR A 559 -43.42 2.66 8.47
C TYR A 559 -44.23 1.35 8.42
N GLU A 560 -45.32 1.28 9.19
CA GLU A 560 -46.20 0.12 9.29
C GLU A 560 -47.08 -0.08 8.04
N ALA A 561 -47.15 0.89 7.13
CA ALA A 561 -47.78 0.76 5.82
C ALA A 561 -46.77 0.38 4.72
N ASN A 562 -45.53 0.86 4.77
CA ASN A 562 -44.53 0.69 3.69
C ASN A 562 -44.11 -0.79 3.47
N HIS A 563 -44.49 -1.35 2.33
CA HIS A 563 -44.21 -2.73 1.92
C HIS A 563 -42.72 -2.98 1.66
N GLU A 564 -41.94 -1.93 1.40
CA GLU A 564 -40.52 -2.02 1.08
C GLU A 564 -39.66 -2.46 2.28
N LEU A 565 -40.18 -2.38 3.51
CA LEU A 565 -39.52 -2.98 4.67
C LEU A 565 -39.42 -4.52 4.56
N GLY A 566 -40.35 -5.16 3.83
CA GLY A 566 -40.24 -6.58 3.48
C GLY A 566 -39.19 -6.90 2.42
N ALA A 567 -38.67 -5.87 1.72
CA ALA A 567 -37.56 -6.01 0.77
C ALA A 567 -36.18 -6.00 1.46
N TRP A 568 -36.13 -5.82 2.79
CA TRP A 568 -34.96 -6.10 3.61
C TRP A 568 -34.89 -7.62 3.79
N SER A 569 -34.81 -8.37 2.69
CA SER A 569 -34.52 -9.78 2.81
C SER A 569 -33.13 -9.88 3.44
N ALA A 570 -33.01 -10.69 4.49
CA ALA A 570 -31.73 -10.95 5.17
C ALA A 570 -30.77 -11.79 4.30
N ASP A 571 -30.90 -11.72 2.98
CA ASP A 571 -30.15 -12.56 2.07
C ASP A 571 -28.65 -12.29 2.20
N GLU A 572 -28.23 -11.06 2.55
CA GLU A 572 -26.83 -10.70 2.74
C GLU A 572 -26.61 -9.57 3.79
N ILE A 573 -26.42 -9.93 5.07
CA ILE A 573 -25.83 -9.00 6.05
C ILE A 573 -24.35 -8.81 5.68
N TYR A 574 -23.95 -7.61 5.27
CA TYR A 574 -22.56 -7.32 4.92
C TYR A 574 -21.66 -7.26 6.16
N ALA A 575 -22.06 -6.51 7.18
CA ALA A 575 -21.29 -6.37 8.42
C ALA A 575 -22.19 -5.96 9.59
N VAL A 576 -21.68 -6.14 10.81
CA VAL A 576 -22.25 -5.56 12.03
C VAL A 576 -21.12 -4.85 12.77
N VAL A 577 -21.25 -3.54 12.93
CA VAL A 577 -20.22 -2.68 13.54
C VAL A 577 -20.75 -1.95 14.76
N ALA A 578 -19.90 -1.75 15.77
CA ALA A 578 -20.20 -0.84 16.87
C ALA A 578 -20.15 0.61 16.36
N VAL A 579 -21.12 1.42 16.78
CA VAL A 579 -21.19 2.84 16.41
C VAL A 579 -20.65 3.69 17.58
N PRO A 580 -19.70 4.63 17.35
CA PRO A 580 -19.19 5.49 18.41
C PRO A 580 -20.30 6.33 19.08
N ARG A 581 -20.26 6.44 20.42
CA ARG A 581 -21.33 7.03 21.27
C ARG A 581 -21.62 8.53 21.08
N SER A 582 -20.93 9.24 20.20
CA SER A 582 -21.03 10.71 20.08
C SER A 582 -22.23 11.21 19.27
N SER A 583 -23.05 10.33 18.68
CA SER A 583 -24.30 10.68 18.01
C SER A 583 -25.49 10.45 18.97
N THR A 584 -26.38 11.44 19.11
CA THR A 584 -27.58 11.40 19.96
C THR A 584 -28.54 10.25 19.63
N PRO A 585 -29.39 9.84 20.61
CA PRO A 585 -29.02 8.83 21.59
C PRO A 585 -28.34 7.63 20.91
N ALA A 586 -27.09 7.38 21.31
CA ALA A 586 -26.18 6.48 20.62
C ALA A 586 -26.80 5.11 20.33
N PRO A 587 -26.95 4.72 19.05
CA PRO A 587 -27.10 3.31 18.74
C PRO A 587 -25.84 2.58 19.18
N ALA A 588 -25.99 1.37 19.71
CA ALA A 588 -24.84 0.57 20.12
C ALA A 588 -24.16 -0.06 18.89
N TYR A 589 -24.93 -0.34 17.84
CA TYR A 589 -24.47 -1.06 16.65
C TYR A 589 -25.18 -0.59 15.37
N ALA A 590 -24.54 -0.80 14.22
CA ALA A 590 -25.12 -0.70 12.90
C ALA A 590 -25.05 -2.08 12.22
N VAL A 591 -26.21 -2.60 11.80
CA VAL A 591 -26.30 -3.79 10.95
C VAL A 591 -26.33 -3.30 9.51
N VAL A 592 -25.26 -3.55 8.76
CA VAL A 592 -25.08 -3.08 7.38
C VAL A 592 -25.46 -4.20 6.41
N PHE A 593 -26.33 -3.87 5.46
CA PHE A 593 -26.87 -4.75 4.44
C PHE A 593 -26.34 -4.39 3.07
N ASN A 594 -26.32 -5.40 2.22
CA ASN A 594 -26.06 -5.26 0.81
C ASN A 594 -27.38 -5.03 0.05
N PHE A 595 -27.73 -3.78 -0.28
CA PHE A 595 -28.95 -3.50 -1.04
C PHE A 595 -28.65 -3.49 -2.54
N ARG A 596 -29.19 -4.47 -3.29
CA ARG A 596 -29.11 -4.48 -4.75
C ARG A 596 -30.38 -3.90 -5.36
N THR A 597 -30.20 -2.89 -6.19
CA THR A 597 -31.27 -2.40 -7.06
C THR A 597 -31.52 -3.38 -8.22
N PRO A 598 -32.71 -3.39 -8.85
CA PRO A 598 -32.97 -4.19 -10.04
C PRO A 598 -32.00 -3.96 -11.22
N GLY A 599 -31.28 -2.83 -11.22
CA GLY A 599 -30.23 -2.51 -12.20
C GLY A 599 -28.85 -3.10 -11.88
N GLY A 600 -28.71 -3.86 -10.79
CA GLY A 600 -27.45 -4.46 -10.34
C GLY A 600 -26.54 -3.51 -9.57
N THR A 601 -26.92 -2.24 -9.38
CA THR A 601 -26.17 -1.32 -8.54
C THR A 601 -26.38 -1.67 -7.08
N THR A 602 -25.27 -1.72 -6.35
CA THR A 602 -25.19 -2.14 -4.96
C THR A 602 -24.93 -0.96 -4.05
N TRP A 603 -25.80 -0.70 -3.07
CA TRP A 603 -25.66 0.36 -2.08
C TRP A 603 -25.67 -0.20 -0.66
N GLY A 604 -24.94 0.46 0.23
CA GLY A 604 -25.03 0.19 1.67
C GLY A 604 -26.36 0.70 2.23
N HIS A 605 -27.06 -0.14 2.96
CA HIS A 605 -28.11 0.28 3.88
C HIS A 605 -27.77 -0.23 5.27
N SER A 606 -28.20 0.47 6.31
CA SER A 606 -27.96 0.03 7.67
C SER A 606 -29.14 0.29 8.57
N LEU A 607 -29.29 -0.61 9.55
CA LEU A 607 -30.19 -0.43 10.68
C LEU A 607 -29.36 -0.10 11.89
N LEU A 608 -29.69 1.01 12.53
CA LEU A 608 -29.11 1.37 13.81
C LEU A 608 -29.86 0.62 14.91
N VAL A 609 -29.10 -0.05 15.76
CA VAL A 609 -29.63 -0.97 16.77
C VAL A 609 -29.14 -0.56 18.16
N ALA A 610 -30.08 -0.48 19.11
CA ALA A 610 -29.82 -0.31 20.53
C ALA A 610 -30.79 -1.14 21.36
N ASP A 611 -30.28 -1.79 22.40
CA ASP A 611 -31.07 -2.56 23.37
C ASP A 611 -32.04 -3.56 22.72
N GLY A 612 -31.63 -4.26 21.66
CA GLY A 612 -32.47 -5.23 20.96
C GLY A 612 -33.50 -4.63 20.01
N ALA A 613 -33.45 -3.32 19.73
CA ALA A 613 -34.42 -2.65 18.87
C ALA A 613 -33.77 -1.81 17.75
N ILE A 614 -34.42 -1.77 16.60
CA ILE A 614 -34.14 -0.83 15.50
C ILE A 614 -34.54 0.57 15.97
N THR A 615 -33.58 1.50 15.99
CA THR A 615 -33.79 2.89 16.41
C THR A 615 -33.68 3.89 15.28
N ALA A 616 -33.06 3.53 14.16
CA ALA A 616 -33.04 4.34 12.95
C ALA A 616 -32.67 3.52 11.72
N ILE A 617 -32.92 4.10 10.54
CA ILE A 617 -32.54 3.55 9.24
C ILE A 617 -31.56 4.52 8.57
N VAL A 618 -30.41 4.04 8.09
CA VAL A 618 -29.43 4.88 7.40
C VAL A 618 -29.00 4.24 6.08
N GLY A 619 -29.33 4.88 4.96
CA GLY A 619 -28.85 4.56 3.62
C GLY A 619 -27.51 5.23 3.33
N GLY A 620 -26.68 4.58 2.52
CA GLY A 620 -25.29 4.99 2.27
C GLY A 620 -25.09 6.06 1.22
N CYS A 621 -26.11 6.74 0.70
CA CYS A 621 -25.95 7.74 -0.37
C CYS A 621 -25.22 7.26 -1.62
N LEU A 622 -25.67 6.15 -2.21
CA LEU A 622 -24.95 5.52 -3.32
C LEU A 622 -23.57 4.97 -2.94
N SER A 623 -23.12 5.12 -1.68
CA SER A 623 -21.90 4.47 -1.20
C SER A 623 -22.13 2.96 -1.12
N PRO A 624 -21.14 2.15 -1.51
CA PRO A 624 -21.20 0.72 -1.29
C PRO A 624 -21.21 0.39 0.22
N PRO A 625 -21.62 -0.82 0.62
CA PRO A 625 -21.67 -1.23 2.02
C PRO A 625 -20.38 -0.97 2.81
N GLY A 626 -19.21 -1.19 2.21
CA GLY A 626 -17.91 -0.89 2.83
C GLY A 626 -17.71 0.59 3.16
N GLY A 627 -18.16 1.49 2.30
CA GLY A 627 -18.13 2.93 2.57
C GLY A 627 -19.05 3.31 3.73
N LEU A 628 -20.23 2.68 3.82
CA LEU A 628 -21.16 2.89 4.94
C LEU A 628 -20.60 2.32 6.26
N VAL A 629 -19.90 1.19 6.22
CA VAL A 629 -19.18 0.63 7.38
C VAL A 629 -18.13 1.62 7.90
N ALA A 630 -17.31 2.18 7.02
CA ALA A 630 -16.29 3.18 7.39
C ALA A 630 -16.93 4.46 7.97
N TYR A 631 -18.05 4.90 7.39
CA TYR A 631 -18.82 6.03 7.91
C TYR A 631 -19.38 5.77 9.32
N MET A 632 -19.95 4.58 9.56
CA MET A 632 -20.65 4.24 10.80
C MET A 632 -19.71 3.84 11.95
N GLY A 633 -18.71 3.01 11.66
CA GLY A 633 -17.77 2.53 12.68
C GLY A 633 -16.58 3.46 12.91
N GLY A 634 -16.44 4.51 12.10
CA GLY A 634 -15.29 5.41 12.12
C GLY A 634 -14.03 4.76 11.54
N PRO A 635 -12.85 5.35 11.79
CA PRO A 635 -11.58 4.91 11.19
C PRO A 635 -11.09 3.55 11.69
N SER A 636 -11.66 3.02 12.78
CA SER A 636 -11.30 1.70 13.34
C SER A 636 -12.57 0.99 13.82
N PRO A 637 -13.40 0.48 12.89
CA PRO A 637 -14.67 -0.14 13.21
C PRO A 637 -14.46 -1.39 14.08
N THR A 638 -15.14 -1.45 15.23
CA THR A 638 -15.20 -2.69 16.02
C THR A 638 -16.32 -3.57 15.47
N PHE A 639 -15.95 -4.70 14.85
CA PHE A 639 -16.91 -5.62 14.24
C PHE A 639 -17.44 -6.64 15.24
N LEU A 640 -18.76 -6.88 15.19
CA LEU A 640 -19.36 -8.13 15.68
C LEU A 640 -19.45 -9.16 14.56
N LEU A 641 -19.68 -8.71 13.33
CA LEU A 641 -19.53 -9.48 12.10
C LEU A 641 -18.75 -8.64 11.10
N ALA A 642 -17.53 -9.06 10.77
CA ALA A 642 -16.72 -8.40 9.76
C ALA A 642 -17.22 -8.76 8.35
N PRO A 643 -16.99 -7.91 7.33
CA PRO A 643 -17.19 -8.29 5.93
C PRO A 643 -16.51 -9.63 5.60
N ARG A 644 -17.13 -10.44 4.73
CA ARG A 644 -16.62 -11.76 4.33
C ARG A 644 -15.52 -11.72 3.28
#